data_AF-A0A8S2AU00-F1
#
_entry.id   AF-A0A8S2AU00-F1
#
_cell.length_a   1.000
_cell.length_b   1.000
_cell.length_c   1.000
_cell.angle_alpha   90.00
_cell.angle_beta   90.00
_cell.angle_gamma   90.00
#
_symmetry.space_group_name_H-M   'P 1'
#
loop_
_entity.id
_entity.type
_entity.pdbx_description
1 polymer ?
#
loop_
_entity_poly.entity_id
_entity_poly.type
_entity_poly.pdbx_seq_one_letter_code
_entity_poly.pdbx_strand_id
1 'polypeptide(L)'
;MGSLSTILRHPDELYLLLKLKLAITKAHKQIPLEPHLAFCYSMLHKVSKSFSLVIQQLGTELRNAVCVFYLILRALDTVEDDTSIPVEIKVPILMAFHRHIYDGDWHFSYITKRMGAGMAEFICKEVETIDDYDEYCHYAAGLVGLGLSKIFIASELEILTPDWKQISNSTGLFLQKTNIIKDYLDDINEIPKPRMFWPREIWGKHVDKLEDFKNEEKSTEAVQCLNEMVTNALIHVEDCLKYLASLRDPTIFQFCAIPQIVAIGTLSLCYNNVQVFRSVVSLRRGLIAKVFDRTKTMDDVYGAFYDFSCMLQTKVDKNDPNASKTLNRLEAVQKLCRDTGVLHNKKSYVNDKGQPNNVFSKLSNPCKRVIIQDVQSKSEILNDEVCVFYLILRALDTVEDDTSIPMEIKVPILIAFHRHIYDGEWHFSCGTKEYKVLMDQFHHVSAAFLELEKGYQEAIEDITKRMGAGMAKFICKEVETIDDYDEYCHYAAGLVGLGLSKIFIASELEILTPDWKQISNSTGLFLQKTNIIKDYLEDINEIPKSRMFWPREIWGKYVDKLEDLKNEEKSTQAVQCLNEMVTNALTHVEDCLKSLASLRDPAIFQSCAIPQIVAIGTLTLCYNNVQVFRGVVRLRRGLIAKIIDRTKTMDDVYGAFYDFSCMLQTKVDKKDPNAMKTLNRLETIKKVCKENGILHKR
;
A
#
# COMPACT_ATOMS: atom_id res chain seq x y z
N MET A 1 4.71 1.10 -0.54
CA MET A 1 3.86 1.17 0.67
C MET A 1 2.51 0.43 0.54
N GLY A 2 2.16 -0.18 -0.61
CA GLY A 2 0.81 -0.74 -0.84
C GLY A 2 0.48 -2.16 -0.34
N SER A 3 1.44 -2.95 0.17
CA SER A 3 1.18 -4.37 0.48
C SER A 3 0.53 -4.64 1.84
N LEU A 4 0.49 -3.68 2.77
CA LEU A 4 0.07 -3.90 4.17
C LEU A 4 -1.33 -3.35 4.47
N SER A 5 -1.64 -2.16 3.96
CA SER A 5 -3.02 -1.61 3.88
C SER A 5 -3.99 -2.56 3.14
N THR A 6 -3.50 -3.29 2.14
CA THR A 6 -4.29 -4.21 1.32
C THR A 6 -4.65 -5.50 2.08
N ILE A 7 -3.79 -5.91 3.02
CA ILE A 7 -3.95 -7.10 3.86
C ILE A 7 -4.95 -6.85 4.97
N LEU A 8 -4.97 -5.64 5.55
CA LEU A 8 -5.86 -5.26 6.65
C LEU A 8 -7.32 -5.01 6.22
N ARG A 9 -7.56 -4.60 4.97
CA ARG A 9 -8.92 -4.50 4.41
C ARG A 9 -9.55 -5.87 4.08
N HIS A 10 -8.72 -6.92 4.00
CA HIS A 10 -9.14 -8.27 3.62
C HIS A 10 -8.32 -9.30 4.43
N PRO A 11 -8.55 -9.39 5.76
CA PRO A 11 -7.74 -10.22 6.65
C PRO A 11 -7.86 -11.72 6.34
N ASP A 12 -8.97 -12.14 5.72
CA ASP A 12 -9.17 -13.48 5.17
C ASP A 12 -8.11 -13.86 4.11
N GLU A 13 -7.42 -12.87 3.54
CA GLU A 13 -6.40 -13.06 2.51
C GLU A 13 -4.97 -13.09 3.07
N LEU A 14 -4.76 -12.79 4.35
CA LEU A 14 -3.43 -12.88 4.98
C LEU A 14 -2.90 -14.32 4.96
N TYR A 15 -3.75 -15.28 5.38
CA TYR A 15 -3.42 -16.70 5.31
C TYR A 15 -3.11 -17.13 3.87
N LEU A 16 -3.91 -16.67 2.90
CA LEU A 16 -3.75 -16.99 1.48
C LEU A 16 -2.45 -16.39 0.91
N LEU A 17 -2.09 -15.18 1.31
CA LEU A 17 -0.84 -14.53 0.93
C LEU A 17 0.39 -15.24 1.51
N LEU A 18 0.32 -15.70 2.76
CA LEU A 18 1.36 -16.50 3.37
C LEU A 18 1.48 -17.86 2.67
N LYS A 19 0.36 -18.52 2.39
CA LYS A 19 0.32 -19.78 1.63
C LYS A 19 0.91 -19.61 0.23
N LEU A 20 0.58 -18.53 -0.48
CA LEU A 20 1.15 -18.18 -1.78
C LEU A 20 2.66 -17.95 -1.68
N LYS A 21 3.12 -17.19 -0.68
CA LYS A 21 4.55 -16.93 -0.46
C LYS A 21 5.34 -18.20 -0.14
N LEU A 22 4.77 -19.09 0.67
CA LEU A 22 5.36 -20.40 0.97
C LEU A 22 5.40 -21.27 -0.29
N ALA A 23 4.35 -21.29 -1.09
CA ALA A 23 4.31 -22.00 -2.37
C ALA A 23 5.40 -21.50 -3.32
N ILE A 24 5.56 -20.17 -3.48
CA ILE A 24 6.63 -19.55 -4.27
C ILE A 24 8.00 -19.96 -3.73
N THR A 25 8.20 -19.89 -2.41
CA THR A 25 9.48 -20.24 -1.78
C THR A 25 9.81 -21.73 -1.95
N LYS A 26 8.80 -22.61 -1.86
CA LYS A 26 8.95 -24.05 -2.12
C LYS A 26 9.31 -24.30 -3.57
N ALA A 27 8.65 -23.62 -4.50
CA ALA A 27 8.88 -23.77 -5.93
C ALA A 27 10.28 -23.25 -6.32
N HIS A 28 10.75 -22.16 -5.72
CA HIS A 28 12.14 -21.67 -5.82
C HIS A 28 13.19 -22.66 -5.30
N LYS A 29 12.82 -23.59 -4.41
CA LYS A 29 13.71 -24.64 -3.90
C LYS A 29 13.70 -25.91 -4.76
N GLN A 30 12.78 -26.03 -5.71
CA GLN A 30 12.65 -27.17 -6.61
C GLN A 30 13.35 -26.92 -7.96
N ILE A 31 14.55 -26.34 -7.91
CA ILE A 31 15.38 -26.14 -9.09
C ILE A 31 16.02 -27.50 -9.45
N PRO A 32 15.91 -27.97 -10.71
CA PRO A 32 16.59 -29.18 -11.15
C PRO A 32 18.10 -29.12 -10.92
N LEU A 33 18.73 -30.26 -10.65
CA LEU A 33 20.18 -30.34 -10.46
C LEU A 33 20.96 -30.13 -11.77
N GLU A 34 20.32 -30.35 -12.91
CA GLU A 34 20.92 -30.17 -14.23
C GLU A 34 21.21 -28.69 -14.50
N PRO A 35 22.46 -28.30 -14.82
CA PRO A 35 22.87 -26.89 -14.91
C PRO A 35 22.04 -26.04 -15.89
N HIS A 36 21.69 -26.59 -17.05
CA HIS A 36 20.94 -25.87 -18.09
C HIS A 36 19.49 -25.59 -17.65
N LEU A 37 18.81 -26.61 -17.10
CA LEU A 37 17.48 -26.42 -16.54
C LEU A 37 17.53 -25.50 -15.32
N ALA A 38 18.54 -25.63 -14.47
CA ALA A 38 18.72 -24.74 -13.31
C ALA A 38 18.79 -23.27 -13.73
N PHE A 39 19.52 -22.97 -14.81
CA PHE A 39 19.56 -21.65 -15.41
C PHE A 39 18.17 -21.20 -15.88
N CYS A 40 17.45 -22.03 -16.64
CA CYS A 40 16.10 -21.73 -17.11
C CYS A 40 15.15 -21.38 -15.95
N TYR A 41 15.07 -22.20 -14.90
CA TYR A 41 14.21 -21.89 -13.75
C TYR A 41 14.66 -20.63 -13.01
N SER A 42 15.98 -20.40 -12.88
CA SER A 42 16.48 -19.16 -12.27
C SER A 42 16.08 -17.92 -13.07
N MET A 43 16.07 -18.01 -14.41
CA MET A 43 15.63 -16.93 -15.29
C MET A 43 14.12 -16.76 -15.23
N LEU A 44 13.35 -17.85 -15.27
CA LEU A 44 11.89 -17.82 -15.14
C LEU A 44 11.45 -17.05 -13.89
N HIS A 45 12.09 -17.31 -12.74
CA HIS A 45 11.85 -16.60 -11.49
C HIS A 45 12.15 -15.09 -11.55
N LYS A 46 13.14 -14.68 -12.36
CA LYS A 46 13.52 -13.27 -12.54
C LYS A 46 12.58 -12.54 -13.50
N VAL A 47 12.19 -13.17 -14.59
CA VAL A 47 11.42 -12.52 -15.67
C VAL A 47 9.91 -12.58 -15.45
N SER A 48 9.38 -13.49 -14.62
CA SER A 48 7.95 -13.48 -14.27
C SER A 48 7.59 -14.26 -13.01
N LYS A 49 7.13 -13.53 -11.99
CA LYS A 49 6.76 -14.11 -10.69
C LYS A 49 5.42 -14.88 -10.73
N SER A 50 4.47 -14.45 -11.54
CA SER A 50 3.15 -15.08 -11.67
C SER A 50 3.21 -16.33 -12.54
N PHE A 51 3.80 -16.23 -13.73
CA PHE A 51 3.95 -17.38 -14.63
C PHE A 51 4.89 -18.44 -14.07
N SER A 52 5.95 -18.04 -13.37
CA SER A 52 6.82 -18.99 -12.67
C SER A 52 6.05 -19.95 -11.75
N LEU A 53 5.07 -19.44 -11.01
CA LEU A 53 4.34 -20.26 -10.04
C LEU A 53 3.37 -21.23 -10.72
N VAL A 54 2.63 -20.78 -11.74
CA VAL A 54 1.69 -21.66 -12.46
C VAL A 54 2.42 -22.69 -13.33
N ILE A 55 3.54 -22.33 -13.94
CA ILE A 55 4.37 -23.29 -14.71
C ILE A 55 4.85 -24.39 -13.76
N GLN A 56 5.35 -24.03 -12.57
CA GLN A 56 5.87 -25.00 -11.62
C GLN A 56 4.83 -25.95 -10.99
N GLN A 57 3.53 -25.71 -11.21
CA GLN A 57 2.45 -26.62 -10.81
C GLN A 57 2.21 -27.74 -11.84
N LEU A 58 2.71 -27.61 -13.06
CA LEU A 58 2.61 -28.64 -14.09
C LEU A 58 3.44 -29.88 -13.72
N GLY A 59 3.05 -31.03 -14.26
CA GLY A 59 3.84 -32.26 -14.18
C GLY A 59 5.26 -32.09 -14.72
N THR A 60 6.21 -32.89 -14.23
CA THR A 60 7.67 -32.68 -14.44
C THR A 60 8.08 -32.51 -15.90
N GLU A 61 7.53 -33.32 -16.80
CA GLU A 61 7.84 -33.25 -18.24
C GLU A 61 7.26 -31.99 -18.89
N LEU A 62 5.96 -31.76 -18.68
CA LEU A 62 5.27 -30.61 -19.24
C LEU A 62 5.81 -29.28 -18.71
N ARG A 63 6.16 -29.24 -17.42
CA ARG A 63 6.75 -28.07 -16.75
C ARG A 63 8.05 -27.62 -17.41
N ASN A 64 8.94 -28.55 -17.76
CA ASN A 64 10.20 -28.22 -18.41
C ASN A 64 9.95 -27.67 -19.83
N ALA A 65 9.10 -28.35 -20.60
CA ALA A 65 8.75 -27.92 -21.95
C ALA A 65 8.12 -26.52 -21.96
N VAL A 66 7.14 -26.28 -21.08
CA VAL A 66 6.47 -24.97 -20.96
C VAL A 66 7.42 -23.90 -20.41
N CYS A 67 8.32 -24.23 -19.48
CA CYS A 67 9.35 -23.30 -19.00
C CYS A 67 10.26 -22.81 -20.14
N VAL A 68 10.78 -23.73 -20.96
CA VAL A 68 11.64 -23.38 -22.09
C VAL A 68 10.85 -22.60 -23.14
N PHE A 69 9.65 -23.07 -23.49
CA PHE A 69 8.76 -22.38 -24.43
C PHE A 69 8.49 -20.94 -23.99
N TYR A 70 8.16 -20.72 -22.71
CA TYR A 70 7.93 -19.40 -22.14
C TYR A 70 9.18 -18.50 -22.22
N LEU A 71 10.37 -19.02 -21.92
CA LEU A 71 11.60 -18.24 -21.95
C LEU A 71 12.02 -17.85 -23.37
N ILE A 72 11.81 -18.74 -24.35
CA ILE A 72 12.05 -18.45 -25.77
C ILE A 72 11.15 -17.30 -26.23
N LEU A 73 9.86 -17.36 -25.91
CA LEU A 73 8.92 -16.29 -26.24
C LEU A 73 9.26 -14.99 -25.49
N ARG A 74 9.61 -15.06 -24.20
CA ARG A 74 10.02 -13.88 -23.43
C ARG A 74 11.29 -13.23 -24.00
N ALA A 75 12.21 -14.01 -24.54
CA ALA A 75 13.40 -13.50 -25.21
C ALA A 75 13.02 -12.81 -26.54
N LEU A 76 12.05 -13.35 -27.28
CA LEU A 76 11.50 -12.73 -28.47
C LEU A 76 10.82 -11.38 -28.14
N ASP A 77 9.96 -11.35 -27.12
CA ASP A 77 9.33 -10.12 -26.60
C ASP A 77 10.39 -9.08 -26.19
N THR A 78 11.48 -9.51 -25.55
CA THR A 78 12.56 -8.60 -25.13
C THR A 78 13.22 -7.92 -26.33
N VAL A 79 13.40 -8.63 -27.44
CA VAL A 79 13.95 -8.04 -28.67
C VAL A 79 12.94 -7.08 -29.32
N GLU A 80 11.64 -7.41 -29.29
CA GLU A 80 10.57 -6.54 -29.79
C GLU A 80 10.50 -5.24 -28.99
N ASP A 81 10.45 -5.36 -27.67
CA ASP A 81 10.25 -4.26 -26.72
C ASP A 81 11.45 -3.32 -26.59
N ASP A 82 12.67 -3.77 -26.87
CA ASP A 82 13.87 -2.97 -26.66
C ASP A 82 13.96 -1.79 -27.65
N THR A 83 13.55 -0.61 -27.21
CA THR A 83 13.53 0.63 -28.01
C THR A 83 14.92 1.14 -28.39
N SER A 84 15.99 0.58 -27.82
CA SER A 84 17.38 0.94 -28.15
C SER A 84 17.92 0.25 -29.41
N ILE A 85 17.28 -0.84 -29.86
CA ILE A 85 17.72 -1.57 -31.06
C ILE A 85 17.10 -0.91 -32.30
N PRO A 86 17.92 -0.44 -33.27
CA PRO A 86 17.42 0.11 -34.52
C PRO A 86 16.53 -0.89 -35.26
N VAL A 87 15.45 -0.39 -35.86
CA VAL A 87 14.44 -1.20 -36.58
C VAL A 87 15.08 -2.09 -37.65
N GLU A 88 16.08 -1.58 -38.35
CA GLU A 88 16.79 -2.26 -39.43
C GLU A 88 17.59 -3.48 -38.95
N ILE A 89 17.89 -3.52 -37.64
CA ILE A 89 18.54 -4.64 -36.96
C ILE A 89 17.48 -5.53 -36.30
N LYS A 90 16.56 -4.92 -35.54
CA LYS A 90 15.50 -5.58 -34.78
C LYS A 90 14.60 -6.46 -35.65
N VAL A 91 14.08 -5.88 -36.73
CA VAL A 91 13.15 -6.56 -37.65
C VAL A 91 13.80 -7.87 -38.09
N PRO A 92 14.98 -7.90 -38.78
CA PRO A 92 15.70 -9.12 -39.17
C PRO A 92 15.99 -10.16 -38.10
N ILE A 93 16.06 -9.80 -36.82
CA ILE A 93 16.31 -10.75 -35.74
C ILE A 93 15.03 -11.45 -35.33
N LEU A 94 13.95 -10.71 -35.03
CA LEU A 94 12.63 -11.29 -34.68
C LEU A 94 12.19 -12.29 -35.75
N MET A 95 12.44 -11.84 -36.97
CA MET A 95 12.48 -12.53 -38.21
C MET A 95 13.19 -13.90 -38.16
N ALA A 96 14.49 -13.92 -37.92
CA ALA A 96 15.27 -15.15 -37.97
C ALA A 96 15.21 -15.97 -36.68
N PHE A 97 14.60 -15.45 -35.62
CA PHE A 97 14.66 -15.99 -34.26
C PHE A 97 14.31 -17.49 -34.21
N HIS A 98 13.26 -17.88 -34.94
CA HIS A 98 12.82 -19.28 -34.99
C HIS A 98 13.84 -20.25 -35.62
N ARG A 99 14.80 -19.76 -36.41
CA ARG A 99 15.86 -20.58 -37.03
C ARG A 99 16.99 -20.88 -36.06
N HIS A 100 17.14 -20.05 -35.04
CA HIS A 100 18.21 -20.13 -34.06
C HIS A 100 17.85 -20.99 -32.83
N ILE A 101 16.59 -21.42 -32.69
CA ILE A 101 16.14 -22.19 -31.51
C ILE A 101 16.81 -23.56 -31.37
N TYR A 102 17.39 -24.10 -32.44
CA TYR A 102 18.17 -25.34 -32.45
C TYR A 102 19.69 -25.12 -32.48
N ASP A 103 20.13 -23.86 -32.52
CA ASP A 103 21.53 -23.46 -32.55
C ASP A 103 22.01 -23.16 -31.11
N GLY A 104 22.73 -24.11 -30.51
CA GLY A 104 23.18 -24.00 -29.11
C GLY A 104 24.30 -22.97 -28.89
N ASP A 105 24.96 -22.53 -29.96
CA ASP A 105 26.03 -21.52 -29.92
C ASP A 105 25.51 -20.11 -30.23
N TRP A 106 24.24 -20.00 -30.63
CA TRP A 106 23.63 -18.73 -30.96
C TRP A 106 23.53 -17.84 -29.73
N HIS A 107 24.15 -16.68 -29.83
CA HIS A 107 24.04 -15.61 -28.85
C HIS A 107 23.89 -14.29 -29.60
N PHE A 108 22.93 -13.49 -29.17
CA PHE A 108 22.74 -12.16 -29.74
C PHE A 108 23.75 -11.18 -29.14
N SER A 109 24.91 -11.05 -29.79
CA SER A 109 25.81 -9.89 -29.67
C SER A 109 25.60 -9.01 -30.90
N TYR A 110 25.84 -7.69 -30.82
CA TYR A 110 25.43 -6.65 -31.78
C TYR A 110 25.95 -6.78 -33.23
N ILE A 111 26.41 -7.94 -33.69
CA ILE A 111 26.90 -8.16 -35.06
C ILE A 111 26.09 -9.26 -35.75
N THR A 112 25.54 -8.88 -36.93
CA THR A 112 25.03 -9.69 -38.07
C THR A 112 23.55 -10.18 -38.18
N LYS A 113 22.78 -9.45 -39.02
CA LYS A 113 22.00 -9.79 -40.25
C LYS A 113 21.11 -11.09 -40.39
N ARG A 114 19.79 -10.84 -40.63
CA ARG A 114 18.78 -11.43 -41.61
C ARG A 114 17.70 -12.53 -41.25
N MET A 115 16.39 -12.12 -41.21
CA MET A 115 15.09 -12.60 -41.87
C MET A 115 13.93 -13.49 -41.25
N GLY A 116 12.61 -13.05 -41.34
CA GLY A 116 11.21 -13.51 -40.88
C GLY A 116 10.05 -12.51 -40.31
N ALA A 117 8.75 -12.61 -40.63
CA ALA A 117 7.91 -11.37 -40.76
C ALA A 117 6.93 -10.84 -39.67
N GLY A 118 6.39 -11.63 -38.73
CA GLY A 118 5.12 -11.30 -38.01
C GLY A 118 5.11 -10.08 -37.05
N MET A 119 5.61 -10.22 -35.81
CA MET A 119 5.69 -9.08 -34.86
C MET A 119 6.60 -7.96 -35.38
N ALA A 120 7.50 -8.31 -36.29
CA ALA A 120 8.39 -7.36 -36.92
C ALA A 120 7.66 -6.34 -37.81
N GLU A 121 6.50 -6.69 -38.36
CA GLU A 121 5.65 -5.80 -39.15
C GLU A 121 5.06 -4.66 -38.29
N PHE A 122 4.70 -4.96 -37.04
CA PHE A 122 4.11 -4.00 -36.09
C PHE A 122 5.14 -3.09 -35.40
N ILE A 123 6.44 -3.28 -35.63
CA ILE A 123 7.48 -2.32 -35.19
C ILE A 123 7.35 -0.99 -35.95
N CYS A 124 6.97 -1.05 -37.22
CA CYS A 124 6.90 0.11 -38.11
C CYS A 124 5.47 0.59 -38.39
N LYS A 125 4.48 -0.23 -38.05
CA LYS A 125 3.06 0.00 -38.37
C LYS A 125 2.33 0.49 -37.12
N GLU A 126 1.70 1.66 -37.22
CA GLU A 126 0.78 2.14 -36.17
C GLU A 126 -0.50 1.30 -36.20
N VAL A 127 -1.07 1.03 -35.02
CA VAL A 127 -2.34 0.29 -34.90
C VAL A 127 -3.47 1.26 -35.26
N GLU A 128 -3.98 1.15 -36.48
CA GLU A 128 -4.99 2.08 -37.00
C GLU A 128 -6.41 1.55 -36.77
N THR A 129 -6.64 0.27 -37.06
CA THR A 129 -7.97 -0.36 -37.02
C THR A 129 -8.12 -1.39 -35.89
N ILE A 130 -9.35 -1.77 -35.59
CA ILE A 130 -9.63 -2.91 -34.69
C ILE A 130 -9.04 -4.21 -35.26
N ASP A 131 -9.01 -4.38 -36.58
CA ASP A 131 -8.42 -5.56 -37.23
C ASP A 131 -6.89 -5.60 -37.02
N ASP A 132 -6.20 -4.46 -37.13
CA ASP A 132 -4.76 -4.36 -36.81
C ASP A 132 -4.49 -4.72 -35.35
N TYR A 133 -5.37 -4.27 -34.45
CA TYR A 133 -5.29 -4.56 -33.02
C TYR A 133 -5.47 -6.06 -32.73
N ASP A 134 -6.44 -6.69 -33.39
CA ASP A 134 -6.70 -8.13 -33.28
C ASP A 134 -5.57 -8.96 -33.88
N GLU A 135 -5.01 -8.54 -35.00
CA GLU A 135 -3.85 -9.16 -35.65
C GLU A 135 -2.60 -9.07 -34.77
N TYR A 136 -2.31 -7.90 -34.19
CA TYR A 136 -1.21 -7.76 -33.23
C TYR A 136 -1.39 -8.71 -32.04
N CYS A 137 -2.59 -8.74 -31.44
CA CYS A 137 -2.89 -9.62 -30.31
C CYS A 137 -2.80 -11.11 -30.70
N HIS A 138 -3.12 -11.47 -31.95
CA HIS A 138 -2.93 -12.81 -32.48
C HIS A 138 -1.46 -13.22 -32.47
N TYR A 139 -0.56 -12.37 -32.97
CA TYR A 139 0.87 -12.69 -33.00
C TYR A 139 1.50 -12.69 -31.60
N ALA A 140 1.17 -11.70 -30.77
CA ALA A 140 1.76 -11.53 -29.44
C ALA A 140 1.33 -12.62 -28.44
N ALA A 141 0.06 -13.06 -28.47
CA ALA A 141 -0.45 -14.03 -27.50
C ALA A 141 -1.38 -15.11 -28.07
N GLY A 142 -2.07 -14.85 -29.17
CA GLY A 142 -2.93 -15.85 -29.82
C GLY A 142 -2.18 -17.10 -30.26
N LEU A 143 -1.01 -16.93 -30.92
CA LEU A 143 -0.10 -18.01 -31.29
C LEU A 143 0.48 -18.74 -30.08
N VAL A 144 0.65 -18.06 -28.95
CA VAL A 144 1.09 -18.66 -27.69
C VAL A 144 0.04 -19.63 -27.17
N GLY A 145 -1.24 -19.25 -27.21
CA GLY A 145 -2.37 -20.14 -26.89
C GLY A 145 -2.41 -21.38 -27.77
N LEU A 146 -2.19 -21.22 -29.08
CA LEU A 146 -2.08 -22.34 -30.02
C LEU A 146 -0.88 -23.26 -29.71
N GLY A 147 0.28 -22.67 -29.42
CA GLY A 147 1.51 -23.40 -29.10
C GLY A 147 1.38 -24.24 -27.83
N LEU A 148 0.86 -23.63 -26.76
CA LEU A 148 0.56 -24.32 -25.51
C LEU A 148 -0.43 -25.48 -25.71
N SER A 149 -1.52 -25.24 -26.45
CA SER A 149 -2.51 -26.28 -26.77
C SER A 149 -1.88 -27.47 -27.51
N LYS A 150 -0.96 -27.21 -28.44
CA LYS A 150 -0.20 -28.28 -29.14
C LYS A 150 0.69 -29.06 -28.18
N ILE A 151 1.37 -28.39 -27.25
CA ILE A 151 2.20 -29.06 -26.23
C ILE A 151 1.31 -29.94 -25.34
N PHE A 152 0.13 -29.46 -24.95
CA PHE A 152 -0.81 -30.24 -24.14
C PHE A 152 -1.32 -31.49 -24.87
N ILE A 153 -1.71 -31.36 -26.14
CA ILE A 153 -2.12 -32.51 -26.97
C ILE A 153 -0.95 -33.48 -27.16
N ALA A 154 0.26 -32.97 -27.43
CA ALA A 154 1.46 -33.80 -27.62
C ALA A 154 1.88 -34.55 -26.34
N SER A 155 1.52 -34.05 -25.17
CA SER A 155 1.72 -34.74 -23.90
C SER A 155 0.72 -35.86 -23.63
N GLU A 156 -0.28 -36.04 -24.50
CA GLU A 156 -1.39 -37.00 -24.37
C GLU A 156 -2.31 -36.77 -23.15
N LEU A 157 -2.10 -35.68 -22.41
CA LEU A 157 -2.91 -35.28 -21.26
C LEU A 157 -4.23 -34.62 -21.66
N GLU A 158 -4.32 -34.07 -22.88
CA GLU A 158 -5.50 -33.33 -23.35
C GLU A 158 -6.03 -33.82 -24.69
N ILE A 159 -7.35 -33.85 -24.80
CA ILE A 159 -8.09 -34.07 -26.06
C ILE A 159 -9.07 -32.92 -26.23
N LEU A 160 -8.70 -31.95 -27.06
CA LEU A 160 -9.44 -30.71 -27.23
C LEU A 160 -10.56 -30.84 -28.28
N THR A 161 -11.53 -29.92 -28.23
CA THR A 161 -12.68 -29.85 -29.16
C THR A 161 -12.27 -29.49 -30.58
N PRO A 162 -13.05 -29.78 -31.63
CA PRO A 162 -12.67 -29.48 -33.03
C PRO A 162 -12.33 -28.00 -33.29
N ASP A 163 -12.96 -27.08 -32.55
CA ASP A 163 -12.76 -25.63 -32.63
C ASP A 163 -11.62 -25.12 -31.74
N TRP A 164 -10.85 -25.99 -31.08
CA TRP A 164 -9.82 -25.62 -30.10
C TRP A 164 -8.86 -24.54 -30.58
N LYS A 165 -8.48 -24.55 -31.87
CA LYS A 165 -7.55 -23.57 -32.45
C LYS A 165 -8.11 -22.15 -32.37
N GLN A 166 -9.40 -21.98 -32.66
CA GLN A 166 -10.06 -20.68 -32.62
C GLN A 166 -10.20 -20.21 -31.18
N ILE A 167 -10.73 -21.05 -30.30
CA ILE A 167 -11.00 -20.67 -28.91
C ILE A 167 -9.70 -20.49 -28.11
N SER A 168 -8.65 -21.29 -28.35
CA SER A 168 -7.33 -21.08 -27.71
C SER A 168 -6.66 -19.81 -28.21
N ASN A 169 -6.80 -19.47 -29.49
CA ASN A 169 -6.36 -18.17 -30.01
C ASN A 169 -7.09 -17.01 -29.30
N SER A 170 -8.43 -17.11 -29.21
CA SER A 170 -9.29 -16.15 -28.51
C SER A 170 -8.85 -15.96 -27.04
N THR A 171 -8.44 -17.04 -26.35
CA THR A 171 -7.90 -16.95 -24.98
C THR A 171 -6.59 -16.18 -24.88
N GLY A 172 -5.73 -16.26 -25.90
CA GLY A 172 -4.51 -15.47 -26.00
C GLY A 172 -4.82 -13.99 -26.24
N LEU A 173 -5.73 -13.70 -27.18
CA LEU A 173 -6.20 -12.34 -27.45
C LEU A 173 -6.78 -11.69 -26.19
N PHE A 174 -7.61 -12.39 -25.41
CA PHE A 174 -8.17 -11.85 -24.18
C PHE A 174 -7.10 -11.38 -23.18
N LEU A 175 -6.06 -12.19 -22.98
CA LEU A 175 -4.94 -11.83 -22.09
C LEU A 175 -4.17 -10.63 -22.62
N GLN A 176 -3.85 -10.61 -23.91
CA GLN A 176 -3.07 -9.52 -24.50
C GLN A 176 -3.84 -8.21 -24.53
N LYS A 177 -5.12 -8.24 -24.90
CA LYS A 177 -5.98 -7.06 -24.84
C LYS A 177 -6.09 -6.51 -23.43
N THR A 178 -6.23 -7.39 -22.44
CA THR A 178 -6.24 -6.97 -21.03
C THR A 178 -4.92 -6.31 -20.60
N ASN A 179 -3.78 -6.84 -21.07
CA ASN A 179 -2.47 -6.24 -20.78
C ASN A 179 -2.32 -4.86 -21.43
N ILE A 180 -2.65 -4.73 -22.72
CA ILE A 180 -2.59 -3.45 -23.44
C ILE A 180 -3.49 -2.38 -22.79
N ILE A 181 -4.67 -2.78 -22.28
CA ILE A 181 -5.59 -1.85 -21.60
C ILE A 181 -5.01 -1.39 -20.26
N LYS A 182 -4.49 -2.31 -19.43
CA LYS A 182 -4.02 -1.96 -18.08
C LYS A 182 -2.65 -1.24 -18.09
N ASP A 183 -1.83 -1.48 -19.11
CA ASP A 183 -0.44 -1.00 -19.21
C ASP A 183 -0.29 0.29 -20.03
N TYR A 184 -1.41 0.91 -20.45
CA TYR A 184 -1.43 2.19 -21.19
C TYR A 184 -0.38 3.20 -20.70
N LEU A 185 -0.29 3.41 -19.38
CA LEU A 185 0.60 4.42 -18.81
C LEU A 185 2.07 4.06 -19.00
N ASP A 186 2.43 2.78 -18.86
CA ASP A 186 3.80 2.31 -19.05
C ASP A 186 4.17 2.42 -20.55
N ASP A 187 3.25 2.03 -21.44
CA ASP A 187 3.45 2.08 -22.89
C ASP A 187 3.65 3.50 -23.43
N ILE A 188 2.82 4.45 -22.99
CA ILE A 188 2.88 5.85 -23.46
C ILE A 188 3.97 6.67 -22.75
N ASN A 189 4.59 6.15 -21.69
CA ASN A 189 5.74 6.79 -21.03
C ASN A 189 7.10 6.20 -21.44
N GLU A 190 7.12 5.19 -22.30
CA GLU A 190 8.35 4.56 -22.76
C GLU A 190 9.27 5.55 -23.49
N ILE A 191 10.57 5.49 -23.17
CA ILE A 191 11.61 6.40 -23.70
C ILE A 191 12.58 5.56 -24.56
N PRO A 192 13.02 6.02 -25.75
CA PRO A 192 12.86 7.37 -26.30
C PRO A 192 11.56 7.63 -27.08
N LYS A 193 10.75 6.59 -27.35
CA LYS A 193 9.50 6.72 -28.11
C LYS A 193 8.38 5.94 -27.41
N PRO A 194 7.16 6.50 -27.30
CA PRO A 194 6.01 5.79 -26.76
C PRO A 194 5.61 4.60 -27.64
N ARG A 195 5.07 3.56 -27.01
CA ARG A 195 4.46 2.40 -27.68
C ARG A 195 2.95 2.63 -27.79
N MET A 196 2.41 2.59 -29.01
CA MET A 196 1.00 2.91 -29.28
C MET A 196 0.25 1.69 -29.77
N PHE A 197 -0.28 0.90 -28.83
CA PHE A 197 -1.03 -0.32 -29.13
C PHE A 197 -2.55 -0.12 -29.24
N TRP A 198 -3.06 1.04 -28.81
CA TRP A 198 -4.49 1.33 -28.88
C TRP A 198 -4.87 1.74 -30.31
N PRO A 199 -5.92 1.15 -30.92
CA PRO A 199 -6.29 1.41 -32.30
C PRO A 199 -6.83 2.83 -32.48
N ARG A 200 -6.33 3.55 -33.48
CA ARG A 200 -6.77 4.92 -33.82
C ARG A 200 -8.26 5.01 -34.10
N GLU A 201 -8.85 3.97 -34.68
CA GLU A 201 -10.29 3.83 -34.89
C GLU A 201 -11.10 3.97 -33.59
N ILE A 202 -10.54 3.61 -32.44
CA ILE A 202 -11.18 3.78 -31.13
C ILE A 202 -10.81 5.13 -30.52
N TRP A 203 -9.52 5.39 -30.25
CA TRP A 203 -9.14 6.59 -29.49
C TRP A 203 -9.26 7.90 -30.27
N GLY A 204 -9.14 7.86 -31.60
CA GLY A 204 -9.25 9.02 -32.48
C GLY A 204 -10.66 9.63 -32.53
N LYS A 205 -11.67 8.93 -32.00
CA LYS A 205 -13.03 9.49 -31.78
C LYS A 205 -13.07 10.52 -30.65
N HIS A 206 -12.07 10.50 -29.77
CA HIS A 206 -12.10 11.15 -28.47
C HIS A 206 -11.04 12.26 -28.32
N VAL A 207 -9.85 12.06 -28.89
CA VAL A 207 -8.71 12.99 -28.80
C VAL A 207 -7.89 12.99 -30.08
N ASP A 208 -7.16 14.09 -30.32
CA ASP A 208 -6.24 14.21 -31.46
C ASP A 208 -4.95 13.41 -31.26
N LYS A 209 -4.48 13.29 -30.01
CA LYS A 209 -3.32 12.48 -29.64
C LYS A 209 -3.65 11.55 -28.49
N LEU A 210 -3.24 10.29 -28.61
CA LEU A 210 -3.46 9.26 -27.59
C LEU A 210 -2.89 9.64 -26.21
N GLU A 211 -1.81 10.41 -26.18
CA GLU A 211 -1.16 10.93 -24.96
C GLU A 211 -2.03 11.91 -24.15
N ASP A 212 -3.00 12.57 -24.80
CA ASP A 212 -3.83 13.59 -24.19
C ASP A 212 -4.77 13.02 -23.12
N PHE A 213 -5.00 11.70 -23.10
CA PHE A 213 -5.77 11.04 -22.04
C PHE A 213 -5.11 11.14 -20.66
N LYS A 214 -3.84 11.56 -20.56
CA LYS A 214 -3.19 11.89 -19.29
C LYS A 214 -3.70 13.19 -18.68
N ASN A 215 -4.26 14.09 -19.49
CA ASN A 215 -4.69 15.42 -19.06
C ASN A 215 -6.03 15.35 -18.34
N GLU A 216 -6.17 16.06 -17.21
CA GLU A 216 -7.41 16.01 -16.42
C GLU A 216 -8.63 16.52 -17.19
N GLU A 217 -8.43 17.49 -18.08
CA GLU A 217 -9.48 18.08 -18.92
C GLU A 217 -10.12 17.08 -19.89
N LYS A 218 -9.42 15.98 -20.23
CA LYS A 218 -9.88 14.93 -21.15
C LYS A 218 -10.37 13.68 -20.44
N SER A 219 -10.63 13.75 -19.13
CA SER A 219 -10.96 12.59 -18.31
C SER A 219 -12.24 11.87 -18.76
N THR A 220 -13.26 12.60 -19.21
CA THR A 220 -14.52 12.02 -19.66
C THR A 220 -14.33 11.23 -20.95
N GLU A 221 -13.66 11.84 -21.93
CA GLU A 221 -13.36 11.23 -23.22
C GLU A 221 -12.41 10.03 -23.07
N ALA A 222 -11.41 10.14 -22.18
CA ALA A 222 -10.51 9.05 -21.84
C ALA A 222 -11.27 7.84 -21.26
N VAL A 223 -12.20 8.07 -20.34
CA VAL A 223 -13.01 7.01 -19.74
C VAL A 223 -13.95 6.36 -20.77
N GLN A 224 -14.56 7.14 -21.66
CA GLN A 224 -15.41 6.59 -22.74
C GLN A 224 -14.59 5.71 -23.69
N CYS A 225 -13.39 6.16 -24.08
CA CYS A 225 -12.47 5.39 -24.90
C CYS A 225 -12.04 4.09 -24.20
N LEU A 226 -11.71 4.16 -22.91
CA LEU A 226 -11.36 3.00 -22.08
C LEU A 226 -12.51 1.98 -22.01
N ASN A 227 -13.75 2.45 -21.86
CA ASN A 227 -14.93 1.60 -21.84
C ASN A 227 -15.14 0.88 -23.17
N GLU A 228 -14.84 1.51 -24.31
CA GLU A 228 -14.86 0.87 -25.63
C GLU A 228 -13.79 -0.23 -25.73
N MET A 229 -12.55 0.04 -25.31
CA MET A 229 -11.46 -0.94 -25.29
C MET A 229 -11.80 -2.17 -24.43
N VAL A 230 -12.31 -1.96 -23.21
CA VAL A 230 -12.74 -3.05 -22.32
C VAL A 230 -13.90 -3.83 -22.95
N THR A 231 -14.87 -3.15 -23.56
CA THR A 231 -16.01 -3.78 -24.25
C THR A 231 -15.56 -4.64 -25.42
N ASN A 232 -14.53 -4.22 -26.16
CA ASN A 232 -13.90 -5.02 -27.21
C ASN A 232 -13.21 -6.27 -26.63
N ALA A 233 -12.44 -6.14 -25.54
CA ALA A 233 -11.79 -7.29 -24.91
C ALA A 233 -12.80 -8.34 -24.42
N LEU A 234 -13.98 -7.92 -23.93
CA LEU A 234 -15.05 -8.81 -23.47
C LEU A 234 -15.62 -9.75 -24.56
N ILE A 235 -15.32 -9.54 -25.86
CA ILE A 235 -15.69 -10.48 -26.95
C ILE A 235 -15.19 -11.90 -26.66
N HIS A 236 -13.98 -12.00 -26.10
CA HIS A 236 -13.28 -13.28 -26.01
C HIS A 236 -13.68 -14.13 -24.79
N VAL A 237 -14.49 -13.59 -23.87
CA VAL A 237 -14.78 -14.26 -22.59
C VAL A 237 -15.52 -15.59 -22.76
N GLU A 238 -16.49 -15.66 -23.68
CA GLU A 238 -17.23 -16.90 -23.93
C GLU A 238 -16.31 -18.00 -24.47
N ASP A 239 -15.41 -17.66 -25.39
CA ASP A 239 -14.42 -18.60 -25.93
C ASP A 239 -13.41 -19.03 -24.86
N CYS A 240 -13.02 -18.13 -23.95
CA CYS A 240 -12.19 -18.47 -22.79
C CYS A 240 -12.87 -19.53 -21.92
N LEU A 241 -14.15 -19.33 -21.60
CA LEU A 241 -14.92 -20.28 -20.80
C LEU A 241 -15.09 -21.62 -21.52
N LYS A 242 -15.34 -21.63 -22.83
CA LYS A 242 -15.40 -22.85 -23.64
C LYS A 242 -14.07 -23.61 -23.66
N TYR A 243 -12.96 -22.90 -23.87
CA TYR A 243 -11.63 -23.51 -23.90
C TYR A 243 -11.29 -24.13 -22.54
N LEU A 244 -11.47 -23.39 -21.44
CA LEU A 244 -11.21 -23.89 -20.09
C LEU A 244 -12.10 -25.10 -19.73
N ALA A 245 -13.36 -25.11 -20.19
CA ALA A 245 -14.27 -26.24 -20.00
C ALA A 245 -13.84 -27.51 -20.76
N SER A 246 -13.03 -27.36 -21.81
CA SER A 246 -12.54 -28.49 -22.61
C SER A 246 -11.32 -29.19 -22.03
N LEU A 247 -10.62 -28.55 -21.08
CA LEU A 247 -9.40 -29.07 -20.44
C LEU A 247 -9.75 -30.14 -19.40
N ARG A 248 -8.97 -31.22 -19.38
CA ARG A 248 -9.19 -32.41 -18.54
C ARG A 248 -8.16 -32.55 -17.44
N ASP A 249 -6.90 -32.26 -17.72
CA ASP A 249 -5.83 -32.37 -16.74
C ASP A 249 -5.94 -31.22 -15.72
N PRO A 250 -6.04 -31.50 -14.41
CA PRO A 250 -6.23 -30.47 -13.40
C PRO A 250 -5.09 -29.45 -13.32
N THR A 251 -3.86 -29.83 -13.69
CA THR A 251 -2.69 -28.93 -13.63
C THR A 251 -2.64 -28.02 -14.85
N ILE A 252 -2.93 -28.54 -16.05
CA ILE A 252 -3.10 -27.76 -17.28
C ILE A 252 -4.27 -26.80 -17.14
N PHE A 253 -5.40 -27.30 -16.61
CA PHE A 253 -6.57 -26.49 -16.31
C PHE A 253 -6.23 -25.30 -15.41
N GLN A 254 -5.57 -25.53 -14.26
CA GLN A 254 -5.19 -24.45 -13.34
C GLN A 254 -4.20 -23.47 -13.96
N PHE A 255 -3.23 -23.98 -14.73
CA PHE A 255 -2.27 -23.17 -15.48
C PHE A 255 -2.96 -22.20 -16.45
N CYS A 256 -3.98 -22.67 -17.17
CA CYS A 256 -4.76 -21.85 -18.10
C CYS A 256 -5.79 -20.97 -17.38
N ALA A 257 -6.47 -21.45 -16.34
CA ALA A 257 -7.61 -20.77 -15.71
C ALA A 257 -7.19 -19.54 -14.87
N ILE A 258 -6.07 -19.64 -14.14
CA ILE A 258 -5.62 -18.57 -13.24
C ILE A 258 -5.37 -17.24 -13.97
N PRO A 259 -4.60 -17.19 -15.08
CA PRO A 259 -4.43 -15.96 -15.85
C PRO A 259 -5.74 -15.37 -16.38
N GLN A 260 -6.68 -16.21 -16.79
CA GLN A 260 -7.97 -15.79 -17.36
C GLN A 260 -8.86 -15.13 -16.30
N ILE A 261 -8.91 -15.69 -15.08
CA ILE A 261 -9.60 -15.06 -13.94
C ILE A 261 -8.95 -13.72 -13.56
N VAL A 262 -7.63 -13.66 -13.55
CA VAL A 262 -6.88 -12.42 -13.27
C VAL A 262 -7.19 -11.37 -14.35
N ALA A 263 -7.34 -11.75 -15.61
CA ALA A 263 -7.66 -10.84 -16.69
C ALA A 263 -9.06 -10.21 -16.55
N ILE A 264 -10.12 -11.01 -16.36
CA ILE A 264 -11.47 -10.45 -16.15
C ILE A 264 -11.56 -9.60 -14.87
N GLY A 265 -10.85 -10.01 -13.81
CA GLY A 265 -10.72 -9.21 -12.58
C GLY A 265 -9.99 -7.88 -12.81
N THR A 266 -9.02 -7.84 -13.73
CA THR A 266 -8.31 -6.60 -14.08
C THR A 266 -9.19 -5.68 -14.93
N LEU A 267 -9.87 -6.21 -15.95
CA LEU A 267 -10.80 -5.44 -16.77
C LEU A 267 -11.91 -4.78 -15.93
N SER A 268 -12.42 -5.50 -14.93
CA SER A 268 -13.43 -4.94 -14.01
C SER A 268 -12.88 -3.87 -13.06
N LEU A 269 -11.56 -3.77 -12.85
CA LEU A 269 -10.93 -2.62 -12.18
C LEU A 269 -10.65 -1.45 -13.13
N CYS A 270 -10.36 -1.73 -14.40
CA CYS A 270 -10.13 -0.72 -15.44
C CYS A 270 -11.43 -0.04 -15.91
N TYR A 271 -12.53 -0.77 -16.01
CA TYR A 271 -13.78 -0.21 -16.53
C TYR A 271 -14.29 0.99 -15.72
N ASN A 272 -14.68 2.06 -16.42
CA ASN A 272 -15.13 3.32 -15.87
C ASN A 272 -14.16 3.93 -14.82
N ASN A 273 -12.85 3.83 -15.07
CA ASN A 273 -11.83 4.24 -14.10
C ASN A 273 -10.71 5.07 -14.76
N VAL A 274 -10.77 6.39 -14.58
CA VAL A 274 -9.77 7.34 -15.09
C VAL A 274 -8.34 7.07 -14.56
N GLN A 275 -8.20 6.35 -13.44
CA GLN A 275 -6.89 6.06 -12.86
C GLN A 275 -5.99 5.19 -13.75
N VAL A 276 -6.54 4.48 -14.75
CA VAL A 276 -5.75 3.75 -15.77
C VAL A 276 -4.77 4.68 -16.50
N PHE A 277 -5.15 5.94 -16.69
CA PHE A 277 -4.32 6.94 -17.38
C PHE A 277 -3.34 7.69 -16.46
N ARG A 278 -3.42 7.46 -15.14
CA ARG A 278 -2.70 8.25 -14.12
C ARG A 278 -1.84 7.40 -13.18
N SER A 279 -2.14 6.12 -13.06
CA SER A 279 -1.44 5.21 -12.17
C SER A 279 -1.59 3.75 -12.64
N VAL A 280 -0.73 2.87 -12.11
CA VAL A 280 -0.81 1.44 -12.39
C VAL A 280 -2.05 0.84 -11.74
N VAL A 281 -2.97 0.33 -12.57
CA VAL A 281 -4.16 -0.41 -12.13
C VAL A 281 -3.87 -1.90 -12.17
N SER A 282 -3.91 -2.56 -11.01
CA SER A 282 -3.69 -4.01 -10.93
C SER A 282 -4.52 -4.64 -9.82
N LEU A 283 -4.85 -5.93 -10.00
CA LEU A 283 -5.46 -6.71 -8.93
C LEU A 283 -4.56 -6.74 -7.71
N ARG A 284 -5.17 -6.48 -6.56
CA ARG A 284 -4.48 -6.51 -5.28
C ARG A 284 -3.94 -7.91 -4.98
N ARG A 285 -2.74 -7.99 -4.39
CA ARG A 285 -2.02 -9.28 -4.19
C ARG A 285 -2.81 -10.33 -3.41
N GLY A 286 -3.63 -9.91 -2.45
CA GLY A 286 -4.45 -10.83 -1.66
C GLY A 286 -5.53 -11.51 -2.49
N LEU A 287 -6.20 -10.76 -3.37
CA LEU A 287 -7.16 -11.30 -4.33
C LEU A 287 -6.47 -12.22 -5.34
N ILE A 288 -5.25 -11.89 -5.79
CA ILE A 288 -4.43 -12.80 -6.60
C ILE A 288 -4.16 -14.11 -5.83
N ALA A 289 -3.74 -14.04 -4.56
CA ALA A 289 -3.54 -15.23 -3.74
C ALA A 289 -4.81 -16.08 -3.59
N LYS A 290 -5.96 -15.42 -3.47
CA LYS A 290 -7.29 -16.05 -3.43
C LYS A 290 -7.64 -16.76 -4.73
N VAL A 291 -7.34 -16.15 -5.88
CA VAL A 291 -7.49 -16.80 -7.20
C VAL A 291 -6.60 -18.04 -7.29
N PHE A 292 -5.32 -17.94 -6.94
CA PHE A 292 -4.40 -19.09 -6.96
C PHE A 292 -4.81 -20.23 -6.03
N ASP A 293 -5.34 -19.90 -4.85
CA ASP A 293 -5.76 -20.89 -3.86
C ASP A 293 -7.07 -21.59 -4.25
N ARG A 294 -8.07 -20.81 -4.71
CA ARG A 294 -9.43 -21.30 -4.94
C ARG A 294 -9.65 -21.90 -6.31
N THR A 295 -8.88 -21.50 -7.33
CA THR A 295 -9.09 -22.02 -8.69
C THR A 295 -8.63 -23.48 -8.75
N LYS A 296 -9.59 -24.41 -8.76
CA LYS A 296 -9.34 -25.86 -8.86
C LYS A 296 -10.21 -26.53 -9.91
N THR A 297 -11.39 -25.99 -10.15
CA THR A 297 -12.42 -26.57 -11.02
C THR A 297 -13.06 -25.49 -11.91
N MET A 298 -13.79 -25.91 -12.95
CA MET A 298 -14.59 -24.99 -13.78
C MET A 298 -15.66 -24.25 -12.97
N ASP A 299 -16.16 -24.86 -11.91
CA ASP A 299 -17.10 -24.26 -10.98
C ASP A 299 -16.53 -22.99 -10.34
N ASP A 300 -15.25 -23.04 -9.96
CA ASP A 300 -14.51 -21.90 -9.43
C ASP A 300 -14.35 -20.80 -10.48
N VAL A 301 -14.15 -21.17 -11.75
CA VAL A 301 -14.01 -20.27 -12.89
C VAL A 301 -15.33 -19.56 -13.19
N TYR A 302 -16.41 -20.31 -13.41
CA TYR A 302 -17.76 -19.73 -13.60
C TYR A 302 -18.12 -18.82 -12.43
N GLY A 303 -17.77 -19.22 -11.22
CA GLY A 303 -17.86 -18.39 -10.05
C GLY A 303 -17.10 -17.06 -10.22
N ALA A 304 -15.79 -17.10 -10.44
CA ALA A 304 -14.99 -15.88 -10.55
C ALA A 304 -15.48 -14.95 -11.67
N PHE A 305 -15.76 -15.51 -12.87
CA PHE A 305 -16.27 -14.74 -14.01
C PHE A 305 -17.64 -14.12 -13.73
N TYR A 306 -18.54 -14.82 -13.03
CA TYR A 306 -19.81 -14.24 -12.58
C TYR A 306 -19.60 -13.07 -11.61
N ASP A 307 -18.75 -13.23 -10.59
CA ASP A 307 -18.53 -12.16 -9.60
C ASP A 307 -17.90 -10.91 -10.24
N PHE A 308 -16.87 -11.09 -11.07
CA PHE A 308 -16.20 -9.97 -11.74
C PHE A 308 -17.07 -9.33 -12.82
N SER A 309 -17.91 -10.09 -13.53
CA SER A 309 -18.88 -9.52 -14.47
C SER A 309 -19.97 -8.73 -13.77
N CYS A 310 -20.45 -9.17 -12.60
CA CYS A 310 -21.35 -8.37 -11.76
C CYS A 310 -20.67 -7.08 -11.27
N MET A 311 -19.42 -7.16 -10.78
CA MET A 311 -18.67 -5.97 -10.35
C MET A 311 -18.42 -4.99 -11.50
N LEU A 312 -18.18 -5.47 -12.72
CA LEU A 312 -18.07 -4.62 -13.90
C LEU A 312 -19.43 -3.98 -14.22
N GLN A 313 -20.51 -4.76 -14.16
CA GLN A 313 -21.88 -4.29 -14.44
C GLN A 313 -22.30 -3.14 -13.51
N THR A 314 -21.93 -3.18 -12.22
CA THR A 314 -22.26 -2.09 -11.28
C THR A 314 -21.58 -0.75 -11.60
N LYS A 315 -20.54 -0.76 -12.46
CA LYS A 315 -19.79 0.44 -12.86
C LYS A 315 -20.23 1.00 -14.21
N VAL A 316 -21.17 0.35 -14.90
CA VAL A 316 -21.67 0.82 -16.19
C VAL A 316 -22.53 2.06 -16.00
N ASP A 317 -22.02 3.20 -16.46
CA ASP A 317 -22.80 4.43 -16.58
C ASP A 317 -23.76 4.30 -17.76
N LYS A 318 -25.06 4.57 -17.53
CA LYS A 318 -26.09 4.50 -18.57
C LYS A 318 -25.91 5.57 -19.65
N ASN A 319 -25.19 6.64 -19.35
CA ASN A 319 -24.88 7.72 -20.29
C ASN A 319 -23.65 7.41 -21.16
N ASP A 320 -22.92 6.32 -20.89
CA ASP A 320 -21.77 5.92 -21.70
C ASP A 320 -22.23 5.42 -23.09
N PRO A 321 -21.61 5.85 -24.20
CA PRO A 321 -21.99 5.43 -25.55
C PRO A 321 -21.93 3.91 -25.78
N ASN A 322 -21.08 3.21 -25.03
CA ASN A 322 -20.88 1.76 -25.11
C ASN A 322 -21.72 0.98 -24.08
N ALA A 323 -22.43 1.65 -23.17
CA ALA A 323 -23.16 1.03 -22.06
C ALA A 323 -24.02 -0.17 -22.49
N SER A 324 -24.85 -0.01 -23.53
CA SER A 324 -25.73 -1.07 -24.03
C SER A 324 -24.94 -2.28 -24.54
N LYS A 325 -23.87 -2.06 -25.31
CA LYS A 325 -23.00 -3.13 -25.80
C LYS A 325 -22.28 -3.84 -24.65
N THR A 326 -21.77 -3.09 -23.68
CA THR A 326 -21.12 -3.67 -22.49
C THR A 326 -22.11 -4.52 -21.69
N LEU A 327 -23.30 -4.00 -21.40
CA LEU A 327 -24.34 -4.70 -20.64
C LEU A 327 -24.75 -6.01 -21.32
N ASN A 328 -25.01 -6.00 -22.63
CA ASN A 328 -25.37 -7.21 -23.38
C ASN A 328 -24.29 -8.30 -23.27
N ARG A 329 -23.01 -7.92 -23.33
CA ARG A 329 -21.88 -8.86 -23.16
C ARG A 329 -21.81 -9.42 -21.75
N LEU A 330 -21.93 -8.56 -20.74
CA LEU A 330 -21.92 -8.98 -19.34
C LEU A 330 -23.09 -9.92 -19.03
N GLU A 331 -24.28 -9.61 -19.56
CA GLU A 331 -25.46 -10.45 -19.41
C GLU A 331 -25.27 -11.82 -20.06
N ALA A 332 -24.65 -11.90 -21.24
CA ALA A 332 -24.29 -13.16 -21.89
C ALA A 332 -23.34 -14.00 -21.03
N VAL A 333 -22.27 -13.38 -20.50
CA VAL A 333 -21.31 -14.04 -19.60
C VAL A 333 -21.98 -14.53 -18.33
N GLN A 334 -22.78 -13.67 -17.69
CA GLN A 334 -23.49 -14.01 -16.46
C GLN A 334 -24.52 -15.12 -16.68
N LYS A 335 -25.23 -15.09 -17.82
CA LYS A 335 -26.18 -16.14 -18.21
C LYS A 335 -25.44 -17.47 -18.40
N LEU A 336 -24.35 -17.49 -19.15
CA LEU A 336 -23.52 -18.68 -19.34
C LEU A 336 -23.04 -19.25 -17.99
N CYS A 337 -22.63 -18.40 -17.05
CA CYS A 337 -22.21 -18.84 -15.72
C CYS A 337 -23.37 -19.32 -14.82
N ARG A 338 -24.62 -18.88 -15.06
CA ARG A 338 -25.81 -19.32 -14.32
C ARG A 338 -26.35 -20.64 -14.85
N ASP A 339 -26.43 -20.77 -16.17
CA ASP A 339 -27.06 -21.91 -16.85
C ASP A 339 -26.30 -23.23 -16.60
N THR A 340 -25.04 -23.17 -16.15
CA THR A 340 -24.24 -24.34 -15.77
C THR A 340 -24.64 -24.93 -14.40
N GLY A 341 -25.49 -24.27 -13.60
CA GLY A 341 -26.13 -24.83 -12.41
C GLY A 341 -25.32 -24.78 -11.09
N VAL A 342 -24.15 -24.14 -11.10
CA VAL A 342 -23.10 -24.32 -10.07
C VAL A 342 -23.11 -23.24 -8.97
N LEU A 343 -23.84 -22.14 -9.16
CA LEU A 343 -23.70 -20.95 -8.29
C LEU A 343 -24.27 -21.10 -6.86
N HIS A 344 -24.94 -22.22 -6.53
CA HIS A 344 -25.68 -22.39 -5.27
C HIS A 344 -24.83 -22.65 -4.02
N ASN A 345 -23.54 -23.03 -4.14
CA ASN A 345 -22.64 -23.34 -3.00
C ASN A 345 -21.31 -22.53 -3.00
N LYS A 346 -21.30 -21.35 -3.64
CA LYS A 346 -20.07 -20.64 -3.98
C LYS A 346 -19.49 -19.77 -2.85
N LYS A 347 -18.17 -19.86 -2.65
CA LYS A 347 -17.38 -18.84 -1.91
C LYS A 347 -17.01 -17.69 -2.85
N SER A 348 -17.75 -16.57 -2.78
CA SER A 348 -17.52 -15.42 -3.68
C SER A 348 -16.07 -14.90 -3.61
N TYR A 349 -15.53 -14.55 -4.78
CA TYR A 349 -14.24 -13.88 -4.96
C TYR A 349 -14.31 -12.40 -4.60
N VAL A 350 -15.50 -11.81 -4.82
CA VAL A 350 -15.83 -10.41 -4.57
C VAL A 350 -16.76 -10.30 -3.35
N ASN A 351 -16.65 -11.24 -2.38
CA ASN A 351 -17.40 -11.18 -1.13
C ASN A 351 -16.91 -9.99 -0.27
N ASP A 352 -17.31 -8.78 -0.67
CA ASP A 352 -17.46 -7.60 0.18
C ASP A 352 -18.75 -7.74 1.02
N LYS A 353 -19.12 -8.96 1.43
CA LYS A 353 -19.94 -9.19 2.64
C LYS A 353 -19.12 -9.02 3.92
N GLY A 354 -18.23 -8.04 3.85
CA GLY A 354 -17.37 -7.49 4.86
C GLY A 354 -17.09 -6.03 4.47
N GLN A 355 -18.13 -5.29 4.06
CA GLN A 355 -18.24 -3.98 4.67
C GLN A 355 -18.62 -4.27 6.12
N PRO A 356 -17.70 -4.20 7.10
CA PRO A 356 -18.18 -3.81 8.41
C PRO A 356 -18.96 -2.51 8.15
N ASN A 357 -20.16 -2.40 8.71
CA ASN A 357 -20.87 -1.12 8.84
C ASN A 357 -20.01 -0.23 9.73
N ASN A 358 -18.88 0.18 9.17
CA ASN A 358 -17.80 0.81 9.86
C ASN A 358 -17.46 2.05 9.06
N VAL A 359 -17.45 3.14 9.79
CA VAL A 359 -17.19 4.48 9.36
C VAL A 359 -15.87 4.56 8.57
N PHE A 360 -14.82 3.82 8.96
CA PHE A 360 -13.57 3.76 8.22
C PHE A 360 -13.74 3.26 6.78
N SER A 361 -14.68 2.36 6.49
CA SER A 361 -14.98 1.92 5.12
C SER A 361 -15.68 3.01 4.28
N LYS A 362 -16.45 3.89 4.92
CA LYS A 362 -17.16 5.03 4.30
C LYS A 362 -16.28 6.27 4.09
N LEU A 363 -15.19 6.40 4.85
CA LEU A 363 -14.23 7.49 4.66
C LEU A 363 -13.66 7.53 3.24
N SER A 364 -13.45 8.73 2.70
CA SER A 364 -12.86 8.93 1.39
C SER A 364 -11.44 8.35 1.34
N ASN A 365 -10.99 7.91 0.14
CA ASN A 365 -9.65 7.36 -0.06
C ASN A 365 -8.52 8.27 0.47
N PRO A 366 -8.60 9.61 0.36
CA PRO A 366 -7.64 10.51 0.97
C PRO A 366 -7.60 10.46 2.49
N CYS A 367 -8.74 10.47 3.19
CA CYS A 367 -8.79 10.35 4.65
C CYS A 367 -8.16 9.05 5.14
N LYS A 368 -8.40 7.95 4.41
CA LYS A 368 -7.75 6.65 4.68
C LYS A 368 -6.23 6.69 4.53
N ARG A 369 -5.70 7.47 3.56
CA ARG A 369 -4.24 7.60 3.36
C ARG A 369 -3.59 8.35 4.52
N VAL A 370 -4.22 9.39 5.06
CA VAL A 370 -3.75 10.13 6.24
C VAL A 370 -3.60 9.20 7.45
N ILE A 371 -4.63 8.39 7.76
CA ILE A 371 -4.55 7.40 8.84
C ILE A 371 -3.39 6.42 8.62
N ILE A 372 -3.23 5.90 7.40
CA ILE A 372 -2.19 4.91 7.06
C ILE A 372 -0.77 5.51 7.13
N GLN A 373 -0.63 6.80 6.83
CA GLN A 373 0.66 7.50 6.84
C GLN A 373 1.22 7.67 8.26
N ASP A 374 0.35 8.00 9.20
CA ASP A 374 0.77 8.48 10.52
C ASP A 374 0.58 7.43 11.63
N VAL A 375 -0.45 6.58 11.52
CA VAL A 375 -0.72 5.53 12.50
C VAL A 375 0.12 4.30 12.14
N GLN A 376 1.31 4.20 12.76
CA GLN A 376 2.26 3.09 12.52
C GLN A 376 1.80 1.74 13.13
N SER A 377 0.64 1.68 13.80
CA SER A 377 0.09 0.46 14.40
C SER A 377 -0.84 -0.30 13.46
N LYS A 378 -0.44 -1.53 13.09
CA LYS A 378 -1.24 -2.51 12.33
C LYS A 378 -2.26 -3.23 13.22
N SER A 379 -3.21 -2.51 13.78
CA SER A 379 -4.24 -3.14 14.60
C SER A 379 -5.55 -3.14 13.82
N GLU A 380 -6.17 -4.31 13.63
CA GLU A 380 -7.58 -4.51 13.20
C GLU A 380 -8.60 -3.87 14.18
N ILE A 381 -8.16 -2.88 14.96
CA ILE A 381 -8.67 -2.45 16.27
C ILE A 381 -8.83 -0.93 16.31
N LEU A 382 -8.49 -0.21 15.23
CA LEU A 382 -9.06 1.13 15.09
C LEU A 382 -10.55 0.95 14.79
N ASN A 383 -11.32 0.73 15.85
CA ASN A 383 -12.76 0.93 15.82
C ASN A 383 -13.03 2.35 15.32
N ASP A 384 -14.19 2.53 14.71
CA ASP A 384 -14.54 3.74 13.99
C ASP A 384 -14.35 5.01 14.80
N GLU A 385 -14.59 4.92 16.10
CA GLU A 385 -14.43 5.98 17.08
C GLU A 385 -12.99 6.49 17.12
N VAL A 386 -12.01 5.59 17.14
CA VAL A 386 -10.58 5.96 17.17
C VAL A 386 -10.13 6.55 15.84
N CYS A 387 -10.68 6.05 14.72
CA CYS A 387 -10.40 6.62 13.39
C CYS A 387 -10.90 8.06 13.27
N VAL A 388 -12.17 8.27 13.65
CA VAL A 388 -12.81 9.59 13.61
C VAL A 388 -12.10 10.54 14.58
N PHE A 389 -11.81 10.09 15.80
CA PHE A 389 -11.06 10.87 16.77
C PHE A 389 -9.70 11.30 16.22
N TYR A 390 -8.94 10.38 15.63
CA TYR A 390 -7.66 10.70 15.01
C TYR A 390 -7.77 11.73 13.89
N LEU A 391 -8.75 11.57 12.97
CA LEU A 391 -8.93 12.49 11.84
C LEU A 391 -9.35 13.89 12.26
N ILE A 392 -10.22 14.01 13.26
CA ILE A 392 -10.63 15.29 13.84
C ILE A 392 -9.42 16.01 14.43
N LEU A 393 -8.61 15.31 15.23
CA LEU A 393 -7.42 15.90 15.83
C LEU A 393 -6.35 16.22 14.80
N ARG A 394 -6.18 15.40 13.76
CA ARG A 394 -5.25 15.69 12.66
C ARG A 394 -5.69 16.91 11.83
N ALA A 395 -6.99 17.09 11.63
CA ALA A 395 -7.52 18.28 10.97
C ALA A 395 -7.29 19.54 11.82
N LEU A 396 -7.51 19.45 13.14
CA LEU A 396 -7.17 20.52 14.09
C LEU A 396 -5.68 20.87 14.07
N ASP A 397 -4.81 19.87 14.12
CA ASP A 397 -3.35 19.97 14.02
C ASP A 397 -2.93 20.62 12.68
N THR A 398 -3.59 20.27 11.58
CA THR A 398 -3.34 20.88 10.26
C THR A 398 -3.64 22.39 10.24
N VAL A 399 -4.65 22.84 10.98
CA VAL A 399 -4.94 24.28 11.14
C VAL A 399 -3.87 24.97 11.99
N GLU A 400 -3.40 24.29 13.04
CA GLU A 400 -2.35 24.80 13.93
C GLU A 400 -1.01 24.95 13.21
N ASP A 401 -0.58 23.91 12.50
CA ASP A 401 0.72 23.80 11.84
C ASP A 401 0.86 24.67 10.59
N ASP A 402 -0.25 25.04 9.92
CA ASP A 402 -0.19 25.78 8.67
C ASP A 402 0.26 27.24 8.92
N THR A 403 1.55 27.49 8.75
CA THR A 403 2.21 28.78 8.96
C THR A 403 1.79 29.85 7.94
N SER A 404 1.08 29.48 6.87
CA SER A 404 0.57 30.45 5.88
C SER A 404 -0.69 31.17 6.36
N ILE A 405 -1.36 30.66 7.40
CA ILE A 405 -2.61 31.23 7.92
C ILE A 405 -2.30 32.31 8.98
N PRO A 406 -2.81 33.54 8.82
CA PRO A 406 -2.67 34.59 9.82
C PRO A 406 -3.29 34.19 11.17
N MET A 407 -2.66 34.60 12.27
CA MET A 407 -3.05 34.25 13.64
C MET A 407 -4.48 34.69 13.98
N GLU A 408 -4.91 35.84 13.46
CA GLU A 408 -6.24 36.42 13.63
C GLU A 408 -7.35 35.57 13.00
N ILE A 409 -7.03 34.73 12.02
CA ILE A 409 -7.94 33.76 11.40
C ILE A 409 -7.82 32.41 12.13
N LYS A 410 -6.58 31.98 12.40
CA LYS A 410 -6.28 30.67 12.99
C LYS A 410 -6.86 30.49 14.40
N VAL A 411 -6.67 31.48 15.27
CA VAL A 411 -7.05 31.39 16.70
C VAL A 411 -8.56 31.19 16.90
N PRO A 412 -9.46 31.98 16.26
CA PRO A 412 -10.90 31.74 16.35
C PRO A 412 -11.32 30.35 15.86
N ILE A 413 -10.72 29.86 14.77
CA ILE A 413 -11.03 28.54 14.19
C ILE A 413 -10.65 27.44 15.17
N LEU A 414 -9.44 27.47 15.75
CA LEU A 414 -9.01 26.45 16.72
C LEU A 414 -9.92 26.39 17.95
N ILE A 415 -10.30 27.54 18.50
CA ILE A 415 -11.20 27.62 19.66
C ILE A 415 -12.60 27.07 19.32
N ALA A 416 -13.10 27.39 18.12
CA ALA A 416 -14.43 26.99 17.67
C ALA A 416 -14.47 25.62 16.97
N PHE A 417 -13.33 24.97 16.74
CA PHE A 417 -13.22 23.77 15.90
C PHE A 417 -14.18 22.65 16.34
N HIS A 418 -14.31 22.43 17.66
CA HIS A 418 -15.26 21.47 18.22
C HIS A 418 -16.72 21.67 17.77
N ARG A 419 -17.12 22.92 17.46
CA ARG A 419 -18.45 23.25 16.94
C ARG A 419 -18.56 22.99 15.44
N HIS A 420 -17.47 23.22 14.70
CA HIS A 420 -17.41 23.01 13.26
C HIS A 420 -17.53 21.53 12.88
N ILE A 421 -17.20 20.60 13.78
CA ILE A 421 -17.41 19.15 13.57
C ILE A 421 -18.90 18.84 13.29
N TYR A 422 -19.83 19.60 13.88
CA TYR A 422 -21.28 19.38 13.69
C TYR A 422 -21.82 20.03 12.40
N ASP A 423 -21.04 20.86 11.73
CA ASP A 423 -21.45 21.59 10.54
C ASP A 423 -20.97 20.84 9.29
N GLY A 424 -21.90 20.16 8.60
CA GLY A 424 -21.60 19.40 7.40
C GLY A 424 -21.20 20.27 6.19
N GLU A 425 -21.50 21.57 6.24
CA GLU A 425 -21.15 22.53 5.18
C GLU A 425 -19.87 23.31 5.51
N TRP A 426 -19.28 23.09 6.70
CA TRP A 426 -18.06 23.77 7.08
C TRP A 426 -16.89 23.34 6.20
N HIS A 427 -16.22 24.33 5.61
CA HIS A 427 -15.08 24.12 4.74
C HIS A 427 -13.98 25.13 5.04
N PHE A 428 -12.77 24.63 5.27
CA PHE A 428 -11.60 25.45 5.49
C PHE A 428 -10.37 24.77 4.88
N SER A 429 -9.97 25.22 3.69
CA SER A 429 -8.88 24.63 2.94
C SER A 429 -7.51 25.08 3.48
N CYS A 430 -6.76 24.18 4.10
CA CYS A 430 -5.40 24.43 4.59
C CYS A 430 -4.54 23.16 4.60
N GLY A 431 -3.24 23.30 4.84
CA GLY A 431 -2.28 22.21 4.87
C GLY A 431 -1.70 21.85 3.50
N THR A 432 -0.88 20.79 3.48
CA THR A 432 -0.20 20.31 2.26
C THR A 432 -0.48 18.83 2.00
N LYS A 433 -0.34 18.41 0.73
CA LYS A 433 -0.48 17.01 0.28
C LYS A 433 -1.74 16.33 0.83
N GLU A 434 -1.62 15.19 1.52
CA GLU A 434 -2.72 14.41 2.04
C GLU A 434 -3.54 15.16 3.12
N TYR A 435 -2.90 16.03 3.92
CA TYR A 435 -3.59 16.82 4.94
C TYR A 435 -4.48 17.91 4.33
N LYS A 436 -4.06 18.49 3.20
CA LYS A 436 -4.92 19.39 2.42
C LYS A 436 -6.20 18.70 1.98
N VAL A 437 -6.09 17.48 1.49
CA VAL A 437 -7.26 16.72 1.05
C VAL A 437 -8.16 16.35 2.23
N LEU A 438 -7.61 16.06 3.41
CA LEU A 438 -8.41 15.87 4.63
C LEU A 438 -9.23 17.13 4.95
N MET A 439 -8.61 18.30 4.94
CA MET A 439 -9.29 19.57 5.20
C MET A 439 -10.34 19.89 4.13
N ASP A 440 -10.02 19.68 2.85
CA ASP A 440 -10.94 19.90 1.74
C ASP A 440 -12.15 18.97 1.77
N GLN A 441 -12.00 17.77 2.37
CA GLN A 441 -13.01 16.72 2.44
C GLN A 441 -13.50 16.47 3.87
N PHE A 442 -13.35 17.45 4.77
CA PHE A 442 -13.60 17.27 6.20
C PHE A 442 -15.07 16.94 6.54
N HIS A 443 -16.01 17.35 5.68
CA HIS A 443 -17.43 17.00 5.79
C HIS A 443 -17.68 15.47 5.89
N HIS A 444 -16.83 14.65 5.28
CA HIS A 444 -16.91 13.18 5.44
C HIS A 444 -16.55 12.72 6.85
N VAL A 445 -15.62 13.41 7.53
CA VAL A 445 -15.24 13.15 8.92
C VAL A 445 -16.35 13.63 9.86
N SER A 446 -16.98 14.77 9.57
CA SER A 446 -18.15 15.27 10.30
C SER A 446 -19.33 14.29 10.21
N ALA A 447 -19.67 13.81 9.01
CA ALA A 447 -20.73 12.82 8.84
C ALA A 447 -20.46 11.52 9.61
N ALA A 448 -19.22 11.04 9.52
CA ALA A 448 -18.70 9.91 10.26
C ALA A 448 -18.82 10.06 11.79
N PHE A 449 -18.49 11.25 12.31
CA PHE A 449 -18.61 11.59 13.74
C PHE A 449 -20.05 11.57 14.22
N LEU A 450 -20.99 12.10 13.43
CA LEU A 450 -22.42 12.14 13.78
C LEU A 450 -23.06 10.75 13.81
N GLU A 451 -22.46 9.75 13.16
CA GLU A 451 -22.91 8.34 13.23
C GLU A 451 -22.47 7.62 14.52
N LEU A 452 -21.50 8.17 15.28
CA LEU A 452 -20.98 7.53 16.50
C LEU A 452 -22.00 7.61 17.65
N GLU A 453 -21.90 6.71 18.64
CA GLU A 453 -22.69 6.82 19.86
C GLU A 453 -22.35 8.09 20.64
N LYS A 454 -23.35 8.63 21.36
CA LYS A 454 -23.24 9.92 22.06
C LYS A 454 -22.08 9.98 23.05
N GLY A 455 -21.77 8.88 23.74
CA GLY A 455 -20.63 8.82 24.67
C GLY A 455 -19.27 9.07 23.99
N TYR A 456 -19.10 8.56 22.76
CA TYR A 456 -17.89 8.82 21.97
C TYR A 456 -17.87 10.24 21.43
N GLN A 457 -19.01 10.75 20.95
CA GLN A 457 -19.13 12.14 20.49
C GLN A 457 -18.73 13.13 21.59
N GLU A 458 -19.25 12.96 22.81
CA GLU A 458 -18.94 13.79 23.98
C GLU A 458 -17.44 13.74 24.35
N ALA A 459 -16.82 12.54 24.27
CA ALA A 459 -15.40 12.39 24.53
C ALA A 459 -14.53 13.12 23.49
N ILE A 460 -14.86 12.96 22.21
CA ILE A 460 -14.13 13.59 21.09
C ILE A 460 -14.32 15.12 21.12
N GLU A 461 -15.54 15.61 21.37
CA GLU A 461 -15.85 17.04 21.47
C GLU A 461 -15.08 17.70 22.62
N ASP A 462 -15.11 17.13 23.84
CA ASP A 462 -14.40 17.66 25.01
C ASP A 462 -12.89 17.79 24.74
N ILE A 463 -12.29 16.75 24.16
CA ILE A 463 -10.86 16.75 23.87
C ILE A 463 -10.53 17.77 22.78
N THR A 464 -11.30 17.80 21.69
CA THR A 464 -11.07 18.74 20.58
C THR A 464 -11.20 20.19 21.04
N LYS A 465 -12.20 20.48 21.89
CA LYS A 465 -12.40 21.81 22.48
C LYS A 465 -11.21 22.25 23.34
N ARG A 466 -10.72 21.37 24.22
CA ARG A 466 -9.60 21.67 25.11
C ARG A 466 -8.28 21.78 24.35
N MET A 467 -8.06 20.91 23.36
CA MET A 467 -6.88 20.93 22.51
C MET A 467 -6.83 22.21 21.66
N GLY A 468 -7.94 22.57 21.01
CA GLY A 468 -8.02 23.80 20.21
C GLY A 468 -7.78 25.07 21.02
N ALA A 469 -8.32 25.16 22.24
CA ALA A 469 -8.03 26.26 23.17
C ALA A 469 -6.56 26.30 23.61
N GLY A 470 -5.96 25.13 23.86
CA GLY A 470 -4.55 25.00 24.20
C GLY A 470 -3.60 25.39 23.07
N MET A 471 -3.86 24.90 21.86
CA MET A 471 -3.11 25.28 20.64
C MET A 471 -3.21 26.79 20.38
N ALA A 472 -4.41 27.37 20.50
CA ALA A 472 -4.60 28.82 20.40
C ALA A 472 -3.77 29.61 21.42
N LYS A 473 -3.60 29.10 22.64
CA LYS A 473 -2.75 29.72 23.67
C LYS A 473 -1.28 29.76 23.24
N PHE A 474 -0.76 28.67 22.68
CA PHE A 474 0.66 28.53 22.31
C PHE A 474 1.02 29.11 20.94
N ILE A 475 0.06 29.39 20.06
CA ILE A 475 0.30 30.21 18.86
C ILE A 475 0.82 31.61 19.23
N CYS A 476 0.34 32.16 20.35
CA CYS A 476 0.71 33.49 20.82
C CYS A 476 1.79 33.49 21.91
N LYS A 477 2.31 32.30 22.29
CA LYS A 477 3.22 32.15 23.43
C LYS A 477 4.35 31.17 23.10
N GLU A 478 5.59 31.64 23.20
CA GLU A 478 6.77 30.78 23.10
C GLU A 478 6.93 29.88 24.34
N VAL A 479 7.54 28.72 24.16
CA VAL A 479 7.82 27.77 25.23
C VAL A 479 9.08 28.21 25.99
N GLU A 480 8.89 28.87 27.13
CA GLU A 480 10.00 29.42 27.91
C GLU A 480 10.47 28.44 28.99
N THR A 481 9.55 27.89 29.77
CA THR A 481 9.85 27.03 30.93
C THR A 481 9.59 25.55 30.65
N ILE A 482 10.10 24.67 31.51
CA ILE A 482 9.73 23.24 31.49
C ILE A 482 8.23 23.06 31.76
N ASP A 483 7.63 23.91 32.60
CA ASP A 483 6.18 23.89 32.85
C ASP A 483 5.38 24.28 31.60
N ASP A 484 5.86 25.26 30.82
CA ASP A 484 5.26 25.61 29.52
C ASP A 484 5.37 24.45 28.53
N TYR A 485 6.50 23.74 28.55
CA TYR A 485 6.73 22.59 27.69
C TYR A 485 5.80 21.42 28.03
N ASP A 486 5.62 21.14 29.33
CA ASP A 486 4.69 20.13 29.82
C ASP A 486 3.23 20.52 29.53
N GLU A 487 2.88 21.80 29.66
CA GLU A 487 1.56 22.32 29.33
C GLU A 487 1.29 22.24 27.81
N TYR A 488 2.26 22.60 26.98
CA TYR A 488 2.14 22.44 25.52
C TYR A 488 1.94 20.97 25.15
N CYS A 489 2.78 20.08 25.69
CA CYS A 489 2.65 18.65 25.45
C CYS A 489 1.33 18.07 26.00
N HIS A 490 0.80 18.63 27.09
CA HIS A 490 -0.53 18.27 27.60
C HIS A 490 -1.59 18.54 26.54
N TYR A 491 -1.62 19.76 25.98
CA TYR A 491 -2.62 20.09 24.97
C TYR A 491 -2.43 19.31 23.67
N ALA A 492 -1.20 19.21 23.16
CA ALA A 492 -0.91 18.58 21.87
C ALA A 492 -1.04 17.04 21.87
N ALA A 493 -0.76 16.37 22.99
CA ALA A 493 -0.77 14.89 23.04
C ALA A 493 -1.31 14.29 24.34
N GLY A 494 -1.13 14.95 25.49
CA GLY A 494 -1.67 14.46 26.76
C GLY A 494 -3.19 14.30 26.74
N LEU A 495 -3.89 15.25 26.11
CA LEU A 495 -5.32 15.18 25.86
C LEU A 495 -5.72 14.03 24.93
N VAL A 496 -4.88 13.64 23.97
CA VAL A 496 -5.11 12.47 23.11
C VAL A 496 -5.15 11.21 23.96
N GLY A 497 -4.17 11.02 24.85
CA GLY A 497 -4.13 9.89 25.78
C GLY A 497 -5.38 9.82 26.67
N LEU A 498 -5.83 10.98 27.17
CA LEU A 498 -7.08 11.10 27.94
C LEU A 498 -8.32 10.75 27.10
N GLY A 499 -8.38 11.20 25.85
CA GLY A 499 -9.48 10.92 24.93
C GLY A 499 -9.59 9.44 24.59
N LEU A 500 -8.47 8.80 24.23
CA LEU A 500 -8.42 7.36 23.99
C LEU A 500 -8.88 6.57 25.22
N SER A 501 -8.40 6.97 26.40
CA SER A 501 -8.80 6.35 27.67
C SER A 501 -10.31 6.46 27.92
N LYS A 502 -10.93 7.61 27.61
CA LYS A 502 -12.39 7.79 27.68
C LYS A 502 -13.13 6.91 26.67
N ILE A 503 -12.62 6.79 25.44
CA ILE A 503 -13.19 5.93 24.40
C ILE A 503 -13.14 4.46 24.83
N PHE A 504 -12.03 4.00 25.41
CA PHE A 504 -11.88 2.62 25.88
C PHE A 504 -12.77 2.28 27.09
N ILE A 505 -13.05 3.26 27.96
CA ILE A 505 -14.06 3.10 29.02
C ILE A 505 -15.47 3.04 28.42
N ALA A 506 -15.77 3.93 27.48
CA ALA A 506 -17.09 4.00 26.84
C ALA A 506 -17.42 2.75 26.03
N SER A 507 -16.41 2.04 25.51
CA SER A 507 -16.57 0.76 24.83
C SER A 507 -16.70 -0.44 25.79
N GLU A 508 -16.62 -0.22 27.10
CA GLU A 508 -16.64 -1.26 28.14
C GLU A 508 -15.50 -2.30 28.04
N LEU A 509 -14.49 -2.06 27.20
CA LEU A 509 -13.36 -2.97 27.00
C LEU A 509 -12.28 -2.83 28.09
N GLU A 510 -12.20 -1.66 28.73
CA GLU A 510 -11.18 -1.35 29.73
C GLU A 510 -11.77 -0.81 31.03
N ILE A 511 -11.09 -1.09 32.14
CA ILE A 511 -11.38 -0.51 33.46
C ILE A 511 -10.12 0.17 33.95
N LEU A 512 -10.17 1.49 34.10
CA LEU A 512 -9.01 2.29 34.44
C LEU A 512 -8.77 2.40 35.95
N THR A 513 -7.51 2.57 36.33
CA THR A 513 -7.07 2.79 37.72
C THR A 513 -7.45 4.20 38.22
N PRO A 514 -7.56 4.46 39.54
CA PRO A 514 -7.94 5.79 40.04
C PRO A 514 -7.07 6.97 39.55
N ASP A 515 -5.80 6.71 39.23
CA ASP A 515 -4.80 7.66 38.75
C ASP A 515 -4.69 7.75 37.21
N TRP A 516 -5.58 7.11 36.47
CA TRP A 516 -5.51 7.00 35.00
C TRP A 516 -5.38 8.33 34.28
N LYS A 517 -5.99 9.41 34.77
CA LYS A 517 -5.91 10.72 34.11
C LYS A 517 -4.48 11.25 34.07
N GLN A 518 -3.76 11.12 35.18
CA GLN A 518 -2.37 11.54 35.28
C GLN A 518 -1.49 10.65 34.40
N ILE A 519 -1.69 9.33 34.48
CA ILE A 519 -0.92 8.34 33.71
C ILE A 519 -1.13 8.54 32.20
N SER A 520 -2.37 8.66 31.74
CA SER A 520 -2.70 8.88 30.32
C SER A 520 -2.12 10.20 29.80
N ASN A 521 -2.10 11.25 30.61
CA ASN A 521 -1.39 12.47 30.26
C ASN A 521 0.11 12.20 30.05
N SER A 522 0.75 11.54 31.03
CA SER A 522 2.18 11.20 30.98
C SER A 522 2.53 10.38 29.73
N THR A 523 1.66 9.44 29.31
CA THR A 523 1.86 8.66 28.08
C THR A 523 1.84 9.49 26.80
N GLY A 524 0.97 10.51 26.74
CA GLY A 524 0.92 11.44 25.61
C GLY A 524 2.14 12.35 25.60
N LEU A 525 2.54 12.88 26.77
CA LEU A 525 3.75 13.68 26.92
C LEU A 525 4.99 12.93 26.45
N PHE A 526 5.16 11.66 26.81
CA PHE A 526 6.31 10.87 26.38
C PHE A 526 6.45 10.78 24.84
N LEU A 527 5.33 10.53 24.15
CA LEU A 527 5.31 10.46 22.68
C LEU A 527 5.62 11.82 22.06
N GLN A 528 4.99 12.89 22.58
CA GLN A 528 5.17 14.23 22.03
C GLN A 528 6.58 14.76 22.24
N LYS A 529 7.13 14.61 23.44
CA LYS A 529 8.51 15.00 23.74
C LYS A 529 9.50 14.24 22.85
N THR A 530 9.26 12.95 22.60
CA THR A 530 10.09 12.16 21.69
C THR A 530 10.07 12.70 20.26
N ASN A 531 8.89 13.09 19.75
CA ASN A 531 8.75 13.68 18.43
C ASN A 531 9.44 15.04 18.34
N ILE A 532 9.18 15.94 19.30
CA ILE A 532 9.83 17.27 19.38
C ILE A 532 11.36 17.17 19.42
N ILE A 533 11.89 16.16 20.11
CA ILE A 533 13.35 15.91 20.16
C ILE A 533 13.86 15.45 18.80
N LYS A 534 13.18 14.49 18.17
CA LYS A 534 13.59 13.90 16.89
C LYS A 534 13.51 14.90 15.73
N ASP A 535 12.47 15.74 15.73
CA ASP A 535 12.09 16.58 14.58
C ASP A 535 12.64 18.01 14.67
N TYR A 536 13.53 18.29 15.63
CA TYR A 536 14.21 19.58 15.80
C TYR A 536 14.62 20.24 14.47
N LEU A 537 15.30 19.50 13.58
CA LEU A 537 15.83 20.07 12.34
C LEU A 537 14.72 20.41 11.32
N GLU A 538 13.63 19.66 11.34
CA GLU A 538 12.44 19.91 10.50
C GLU A 538 11.74 21.18 11.00
N ASP A 539 11.48 21.26 12.32
CA ASP A 539 10.78 22.38 12.95
C ASP A 539 11.55 23.70 12.83
N ILE A 540 12.86 23.69 13.06
CA ILE A 540 13.69 24.90 13.04
C ILE A 540 13.93 25.45 11.62
N ASN A 541 13.78 24.61 10.59
CA ASN A 541 13.98 24.99 9.20
C ASN A 541 12.66 25.27 8.46
N GLU A 542 11.52 25.21 9.15
CA GLU A 542 10.22 25.51 8.57
C GLU A 542 10.17 26.94 8.02
N ILE A 543 9.55 27.12 6.85
CA ILE A 543 9.44 28.40 6.13
C ILE A 543 7.94 28.71 5.95
N PRO A 544 7.48 29.95 6.19
CA PRO A 544 8.26 31.18 6.40
C PRO A 544 8.76 31.42 7.83
N LYS A 545 8.28 30.67 8.82
CA LYS A 545 8.65 30.87 10.24
C LYS A 545 9.01 29.54 10.89
N SER A 546 10.17 29.51 11.55
CA SER A 546 10.63 28.39 12.36
C SER A 546 9.67 28.09 13.51
N ARG A 547 9.47 26.80 13.80
CA ARG A 547 8.69 26.33 14.95
C ARG A 547 9.65 26.01 16.10
N MET A 548 9.43 26.62 17.26
CA MET A 548 10.34 26.55 18.41
C MET A 548 9.67 25.90 19.62
N PHE A 549 9.77 24.57 19.72
CA PHE A 549 9.13 23.80 20.79
C PHE A 549 10.05 23.46 21.97
N TRP A 550 11.36 23.61 21.82
CA TRP A 550 12.31 23.32 22.89
C TRP A 550 12.26 24.46 23.93
N PRO A 551 12.11 24.16 25.24
CA PRO A 551 11.98 25.19 26.26
C PRO A 551 13.27 25.98 26.44
N ARG A 552 13.16 27.31 26.49
CA ARG A 552 14.30 28.21 26.71
C ARG A 552 15.09 27.91 27.98
N GLU A 553 14.40 27.49 29.04
CA GLU A 553 14.99 27.03 30.29
C GLU A 553 16.00 25.89 30.11
N ILE A 554 15.84 25.05 29.07
CA ILE A 554 16.80 24.00 28.73
C ILE A 554 17.85 24.54 27.75
N TRP A 555 17.44 24.97 26.55
CA TRP A 555 18.41 25.28 25.49
C TRP A 555 19.23 26.55 25.76
N GLY A 556 18.67 27.52 26.51
CA GLY A 556 19.34 28.77 26.88
C GLY A 556 20.53 28.57 27.83
N LYS A 557 20.70 27.38 28.41
CA LYS A 557 21.92 27.00 29.15
C LYS A 557 23.12 26.76 28.24
N TYR A 558 22.87 26.49 26.96
CA TYR A 558 23.86 25.94 26.01
C TYR A 558 24.20 26.89 24.87
N VAL A 559 23.21 27.64 24.38
CA VAL A 559 23.34 28.57 23.24
C VAL A 559 22.49 29.81 23.44
N ASP A 560 22.84 30.90 22.75
CA ASP A 560 22.11 32.17 22.83
C ASP A 560 20.82 32.16 22.00
N LYS A 561 20.82 31.42 20.88
CA LYS A 561 19.64 31.18 20.02
C LYS A 561 19.47 29.70 19.76
N LEU A 562 18.23 29.22 19.77
CA LEU A 562 17.92 27.81 19.52
C LEU A 562 18.51 27.32 18.19
N GLU A 563 18.46 28.13 17.13
CA GLU A 563 18.97 27.82 15.79
C GLU A 563 20.46 27.47 15.77
N ASP A 564 21.23 27.99 16.73
CA ASP A 564 22.68 27.79 16.82
C ASP A 564 23.05 26.32 17.07
N LEU A 565 22.12 25.49 17.55
CA LEU A 565 22.37 24.06 17.73
C LEU A 565 22.64 23.34 16.38
N LYS A 566 22.29 23.96 15.24
CA LYS A 566 22.64 23.48 13.89
C LYS A 566 24.12 23.68 13.55
N ASN A 567 24.77 24.67 14.18
CA ASN A 567 26.11 25.09 13.80
C ASN A 567 27.15 24.06 14.28
N GLU A 568 28.06 23.65 13.39
CA GLU A 568 29.04 22.62 13.72
C GLU A 568 29.95 23.03 14.89
N GLU A 569 30.26 24.32 15.02
CA GLU A 569 31.05 24.89 16.12
C GLU A 569 30.40 24.72 17.50
N LYS A 570 29.07 24.56 17.55
CA LYS A 570 28.29 24.38 18.78
C LYS A 570 27.91 22.93 19.03
N SER A 571 28.50 21.97 18.31
CA SER A 571 28.10 20.55 18.37
C SER A 571 28.14 19.95 19.78
N THR A 572 29.12 20.32 20.60
CA THR A 572 29.22 19.84 21.98
C THR A 572 28.04 20.34 22.82
N GLN A 573 27.76 21.64 22.77
CA GLN A 573 26.63 22.26 23.45
C GLN A 573 25.29 21.70 22.95
N ALA A 574 25.18 21.49 21.63
CA ALA A 574 24.00 20.92 21.00
C ALA A 574 23.69 19.51 21.52
N VAL A 575 24.71 18.65 21.60
CA VAL A 575 24.56 17.29 22.12
C VAL A 575 24.26 17.28 23.62
N GLN A 576 24.85 18.17 24.42
CA GLN A 576 24.52 18.29 25.85
C GLN A 576 23.07 18.75 26.06
N CYS A 577 22.60 19.71 25.28
CA CYS A 577 21.21 20.16 25.27
C CYS A 577 20.25 19.02 24.90
N LEU A 578 20.56 18.28 23.83
CA LEU A 578 19.82 17.10 23.41
C LEU A 578 19.73 16.04 24.52
N ASN A 579 20.84 15.79 25.22
CA ASN A 579 20.85 14.83 26.33
C ASN A 579 19.95 15.28 27.49
N GLU A 580 19.88 16.59 27.79
CA GLU A 580 18.93 17.12 28.79
C GLU A 580 17.47 16.91 28.35
N MET A 581 17.15 17.21 27.09
CA MET A 581 15.80 16.99 26.53
C MET A 581 15.38 15.51 26.61
N VAL A 582 16.26 14.59 26.21
CA VAL A 582 15.99 13.14 26.32
C VAL A 582 15.83 12.72 27.78
N THR A 583 16.67 13.24 28.69
CA THR A 583 16.58 12.95 30.12
C THR A 583 15.27 13.42 30.72
N ASN A 584 14.78 14.58 30.28
CA ASN A 584 13.45 15.08 30.64
C ASN A 584 12.33 14.14 30.12
N ALA A 585 12.39 13.72 28.85
CA ALA A 585 11.40 12.78 28.29
C ALA A 585 11.36 11.43 29.04
N LEU A 586 12.52 10.91 29.48
CA LEU A 586 12.62 9.65 30.23
C LEU A 586 11.84 9.66 31.57
N THR A 587 11.49 10.83 32.11
CA THR A 587 10.69 10.93 33.34
C THR A 587 9.30 10.33 33.23
N HIS A 588 8.76 10.18 32.02
CA HIS A 588 7.40 9.66 31.79
C HIS A 588 7.36 8.13 31.63
N VAL A 589 8.51 7.46 31.45
CA VAL A 589 8.56 6.03 31.09
C VAL A 589 7.91 5.14 32.13
N GLU A 590 8.08 5.44 33.42
CA GLU A 590 7.47 4.65 34.49
C GLU A 590 5.94 4.67 34.42
N ASP A 591 5.35 5.84 34.15
CA ASP A 591 3.91 5.97 33.96
C ASP A 591 3.45 5.27 32.67
N CYS A 592 4.24 5.32 31.60
CA CYS A 592 3.95 4.55 30.38
C CYS A 592 3.89 3.05 30.66
N LEU A 593 4.84 2.50 31.41
CA LEU A 593 4.85 1.09 31.78
C LEU A 593 3.66 0.74 32.69
N LYS A 594 3.30 1.60 33.65
CA LYS A 594 2.10 1.42 34.49
C LYS A 594 0.81 1.44 33.65
N SER A 595 0.70 2.40 32.72
CA SER A 595 -0.43 2.51 31.81
C SER A 595 -0.65 1.22 31.04
N LEU A 596 0.40 0.75 30.34
CA LEU A 596 0.33 -0.45 29.52
C LEU A 596 0.06 -1.71 30.35
N ALA A 597 0.54 -1.78 31.59
CA ALA A 597 0.28 -2.90 32.49
C ALA A 597 -1.18 -2.97 32.96
N SER A 598 -1.90 -1.86 32.91
CA SER A 598 -3.31 -1.80 33.32
C SER A 598 -4.31 -2.20 32.23
N LEU A 599 -3.87 -2.23 30.96
CA LEU A 599 -4.70 -2.58 29.82
C LEU A 599 -4.97 -4.09 29.79
N ARG A 600 -6.22 -4.46 29.51
CA ARG A 600 -6.70 -5.85 29.54
C ARG A 600 -6.96 -6.40 28.17
N ASP A 601 -7.52 -5.58 27.29
CA ASP A 601 -7.83 -5.99 25.94
C ASP A 601 -6.52 -6.13 25.14
N PRO A 602 -6.18 -7.31 24.61
CA PRO A 602 -4.90 -7.54 23.93
C PRO A 602 -4.69 -6.63 22.72
N ALA A 603 -5.80 -6.21 22.13
CA ALA A 603 -5.88 -5.43 20.93
C ALA A 603 -5.56 -3.95 21.22
N ILE A 604 -6.25 -3.36 22.20
CA ILE A 604 -5.96 -2.03 22.76
C ILE A 604 -4.54 -1.99 23.29
N PHE A 605 -4.14 -3.00 24.07
CA PHE A 605 -2.80 -3.16 24.60
C PHE A 605 -1.73 -3.03 23.50
N GLN A 606 -1.86 -3.81 22.43
CA GLN A 606 -0.88 -3.81 21.35
C GLN A 606 -0.83 -2.44 20.64
N SER A 607 -2.00 -1.81 20.44
CA SER A 607 -2.10 -0.49 19.80
C SER A 607 -1.40 0.61 20.60
N CYS A 608 -1.49 0.55 21.94
CA CYS A 608 -0.84 1.50 22.84
C CYS A 608 0.64 1.16 23.05
N ALA A 609 1.02 -0.12 23.11
CA ALA A 609 2.38 -0.55 23.42
C ALA A 609 3.38 -0.26 22.30
N ILE A 610 2.98 -0.42 21.03
CA ILE A 610 3.87 -0.26 19.88
C ILE A 610 4.44 1.17 19.79
N PRO A 611 3.64 2.25 19.81
CA PRO A 611 4.15 3.63 19.79
C PRO A 611 5.12 3.92 20.94
N GLN A 612 4.85 3.38 22.13
CA GLN A 612 5.69 3.58 23.32
C GLN A 612 7.06 2.91 23.16
N ILE A 613 7.11 1.68 22.62
CA ILE A 613 8.38 0.99 22.32
C ILE A 613 9.17 1.73 21.21
N VAL A 614 8.47 2.21 20.18
CA VAL A 614 9.09 3.00 19.09
C VAL A 614 9.67 4.30 19.64
N ALA A 615 8.98 4.96 20.58
CA ALA A 615 9.43 6.19 21.19
C ALA A 615 10.72 5.98 22.02
N ILE A 616 10.77 4.99 22.93
CA ILE A 616 12.02 4.72 23.68
C ILE A 616 13.18 4.30 22.77
N GLY A 617 12.90 3.54 21.70
CA GLY A 617 13.90 3.20 20.69
C GLY A 617 14.40 4.41 19.91
N THR A 618 13.53 5.38 19.65
CA THR A 618 13.87 6.65 18.99
C THR A 618 14.72 7.53 19.90
N LEU A 619 14.32 7.72 21.17
CA LEU A 619 15.14 8.43 22.17
C LEU A 619 16.52 7.80 22.30
N THR A 620 16.61 6.46 22.25
CA THR A 620 17.89 5.74 22.26
C THR A 620 18.76 6.06 21.04
N LEU A 621 18.17 6.30 19.86
CA LEU A 621 18.92 6.73 18.66
C LEU A 621 19.33 8.20 18.72
N CYS A 622 18.51 9.06 19.31
CA CYS A 622 18.77 10.49 19.48
C CYS A 622 19.82 10.77 20.56
N TYR A 623 19.83 10.01 21.65
CA TYR A 623 20.73 10.28 22.78
C TYR A 623 22.21 10.26 22.34
N ASN A 624 22.94 11.32 22.74
CA ASN A 624 24.34 11.55 22.41
C ASN A 624 24.66 11.49 20.90
N ASN A 625 23.73 11.97 20.05
CA ASN A 625 23.85 11.87 18.60
C ASN A 625 23.67 13.23 17.90
N VAL A 626 24.78 13.80 17.42
CA VAL A 626 24.78 15.09 16.70
C VAL A 626 23.96 15.07 15.40
N GLN A 627 23.64 13.89 14.84
CA GLN A 627 22.86 13.79 13.60
C GLN A 627 21.43 14.30 13.74
N VAL A 628 20.88 14.44 14.96
CA VAL A 628 19.58 15.10 15.20
C VAL A 628 19.57 16.54 14.66
N PHE A 629 20.73 17.21 14.66
CA PHE A 629 20.88 18.59 14.20
C PHE A 629 21.30 18.71 12.73
N ARG A 630 21.53 17.58 12.04
CA ARG A 630 22.13 17.57 10.69
C ARG A 630 21.36 16.73 9.67
N GLY A 631 20.45 15.88 10.12
CA GLY A 631 19.66 15.05 9.25
C GLY A 631 18.56 14.31 10.00
N VAL A 632 18.04 13.26 9.36
CA VAL A 632 16.87 12.54 9.85
C VAL A 632 17.28 11.33 10.70
N VAL A 633 16.90 11.33 11.97
CA VAL A 633 17.12 10.20 12.88
C VAL A 633 15.84 9.39 13.03
N ARG A 634 15.78 8.20 12.43
CA ARG A 634 14.59 7.32 12.48
C ARG A 634 14.97 5.86 12.65
N LEU A 635 14.15 5.10 13.38
CA LEU A 635 14.27 3.64 13.46
C LEU A 635 14.10 3.02 12.06
N ARG A 636 14.93 2.03 11.74
CA ARG A 636 14.84 1.33 10.45
C ARG A 636 13.49 0.62 10.34
N ARG A 637 12.86 0.69 9.16
CA ARG A 637 11.55 0.06 8.89
C ARG A 637 11.50 -1.43 9.26
N GLY A 638 12.59 -2.17 9.05
CA GLY A 638 12.68 -3.59 9.44
C GLY A 638 12.62 -3.81 10.96
N LEU A 639 13.19 -2.90 11.76
CA LEU A 639 13.12 -2.97 13.22
C LEU A 639 11.72 -2.61 13.72
N ILE A 640 11.08 -1.59 13.15
CA ILE A 640 9.68 -1.25 13.47
C ILE A 640 8.77 -2.44 13.15
N ALA A 641 8.94 -3.08 11.98
CA ALA A 641 8.19 -4.28 11.64
C ALA A 641 8.39 -5.42 12.65
N LYS A 642 9.61 -5.59 13.16
CA LYS A 642 9.95 -6.58 14.19
C LYS A 642 9.31 -6.24 15.55
N ILE A 643 9.27 -4.96 15.94
CA ILE A 643 8.56 -4.49 17.15
C ILE A 643 7.07 -4.83 17.03
N ILE A 644 6.43 -4.45 15.92
CA ILE A 644 4.99 -4.72 15.69
C ILE A 644 4.68 -6.22 15.73
N ASP A 645 5.55 -7.04 15.13
CA ASP A 645 5.39 -8.50 15.07
C ASP A 645 5.55 -9.17 16.44
N ARG A 646 6.53 -8.72 17.23
CA ARG A 646 6.90 -9.37 18.50
C ARG A 646 6.15 -8.86 19.72
N THR A 647 5.64 -7.63 19.71
CA THR A 647 4.93 -7.08 20.86
C THR A 647 3.54 -7.72 20.96
N LYS A 648 3.38 -8.68 21.87
CA LYS A 648 2.11 -9.36 22.14
C LYS A 648 1.69 -9.29 23.60
N THR A 649 2.65 -9.16 24.49
CA THR A 649 2.46 -9.20 25.94
C THR A 649 3.25 -8.09 26.63
N MET A 650 2.93 -7.83 27.91
CA MET A 650 3.74 -6.91 28.71
C MET A 650 5.19 -7.38 28.91
N ASP A 651 5.45 -8.68 28.88
CA ASP A 651 6.83 -9.20 28.91
C ASP A 651 7.65 -8.75 27.69
N ASP A 652 7.00 -8.65 26.52
CA ASP A 652 7.65 -8.13 25.32
C ASP A 652 7.97 -6.64 25.46
N VAL A 653 7.07 -5.88 26.09
CA VAL A 653 7.26 -4.46 26.39
C VAL A 653 8.41 -4.27 27.37
N TYR A 654 8.40 -4.96 28.51
CA TYR A 654 9.49 -4.90 29.50
C TYR A 654 10.82 -5.31 28.88
N GLY A 655 10.84 -6.35 28.04
CA GLY A 655 12.01 -6.74 27.24
C GLY A 655 12.52 -5.62 26.35
N ALA A 656 11.66 -5.01 25.55
CA ALA A 656 12.07 -3.95 24.63
C ALA A 656 12.56 -2.69 25.39
N PHE A 657 11.85 -2.26 26.42
CA PHE A 657 12.26 -1.11 27.25
C PHE A 657 13.57 -1.38 27.98
N TYR A 658 13.78 -2.60 28.48
CA TYR A 658 15.03 -2.99 29.10
C TYR A 658 16.20 -2.96 28.10
N ASP A 659 16.02 -3.57 26.93
CA ASP A 659 17.05 -3.63 25.87
C ASP A 659 17.44 -2.22 25.40
N PHE A 660 16.44 -1.37 25.11
CA PHE A 660 16.70 0.01 24.71
C PHE A 660 17.33 0.84 25.83
N SER A 661 16.93 0.63 27.09
CA SER A 661 17.55 1.31 28.23
C SER A 661 19.00 0.90 28.43
N CYS A 662 19.33 -0.39 28.22
CA CYS A 662 20.72 -0.86 28.23
C CYS A 662 21.52 -0.23 27.08
N MET A 663 20.96 -0.18 25.87
CA MET A 663 21.60 0.48 24.73
C MET A 663 21.83 1.97 24.99
N LEU A 664 20.84 2.69 25.53
CA LEU A 664 20.97 4.12 25.87
C LEU A 664 22.06 4.32 26.93
N GLN A 665 22.11 3.46 27.95
CA GLN A 665 23.12 3.50 29.00
C GLN A 665 24.55 3.42 28.44
N THR A 666 24.79 2.59 27.41
CA THR A 666 26.13 2.50 26.80
C THR A 666 26.58 3.78 26.09
N LYS A 667 25.65 4.68 25.77
CA LYS A 667 25.92 5.96 25.10
C LYS A 667 26.14 7.13 26.04
N VAL A 668 25.94 6.95 27.35
CA VAL A 668 26.11 8.01 28.34
C VAL A 668 27.58 8.34 28.53
N ASP A 669 28.00 9.51 28.04
CA ASP A 669 29.30 10.08 28.36
C ASP A 669 29.28 10.58 29.82
N LYS A 670 30.22 10.11 30.64
CA LYS A 670 30.35 10.52 32.05
C LYS A 670 30.70 12.00 32.21
N LYS A 671 31.19 12.66 31.16
CA LYS A 671 31.48 14.10 31.13
C LYS A 671 30.24 14.96 30.83
N ASP A 672 29.14 14.34 30.40
CA ASP A 672 27.90 15.05 30.13
C ASP A 672 27.29 15.61 31.44
N PRO A 673 26.85 16.88 31.49
CA PRO A 673 26.28 17.48 32.70
C PRO A 673 25.06 16.73 33.27
N ASN A 674 24.32 16.04 32.41
CA ASN A 674 23.11 15.29 32.77
C ASN A 674 23.37 13.79 32.98
N ALA A 675 24.61 13.31 32.79
CA ALA A 675 24.95 11.88 32.84
C ALA A 675 24.40 11.15 34.08
N MET A 676 24.60 11.72 35.27
CA MET A 676 24.13 11.10 36.52
C MET A 676 22.60 11.02 36.58
N LYS A 677 21.90 12.08 36.15
CA LYS A 677 20.44 12.09 36.11
C LYS A 677 19.92 11.05 35.11
N THR A 678 20.51 10.98 33.92
CA THR A 678 20.15 9.98 32.90
C THR A 678 20.36 8.57 33.43
N LEU A 679 21.52 8.28 34.02
CA LEU A 679 21.84 6.95 34.57
C LEU A 679 20.84 6.54 35.66
N ASN A 680 20.49 7.45 36.57
CA ASN A 680 19.50 7.17 37.61
C ASN A 680 18.12 6.84 37.03
N ARG A 681 17.69 7.56 35.98
CA ARG A 681 16.42 7.26 35.28
C ARG A 681 16.47 5.90 34.59
N LEU A 682 17.54 5.60 33.87
CA LEU A 682 17.71 4.30 33.19
C LEU A 682 17.75 3.13 34.18
N GLU A 683 18.43 3.28 35.31
CA GLU A 683 18.43 2.23 36.35
C GLU A 683 17.05 2.02 36.95
N THR A 684 16.26 3.09 37.14
CA THR A 684 14.87 2.98 37.60
C THR A 684 14.01 2.22 36.58
N ILE A 685 14.09 2.58 35.30
CA ILE A 685 13.36 1.90 34.21
C ILE A 685 13.77 0.42 34.13
N LYS A 686 15.07 0.13 34.15
CA LYS A 686 15.61 -1.23 34.11
C LYS A 686 15.16 -2.06 35.30
N LYS A 687 15.10 -1.46 36.49
CA LYS A 687 14.60 -2.11 37.71
C LYS A 687 13.14 -2.49 37.57
N VAL A 688 12.28 -1.56 37.14
CA VAL A 688 10.86 -1.84 36.89
C VAL A 688 10.68 -2.98 35.89
N CYS A 689 11.43 -2.97 34.78
CA CYS A 689 11.35 -4.03 33.76
C CYS A 689 11.82 -5.39 34.28
N LYS A 690 12.84 -5.43 35.15
CA LYS A 690 13.35 -6.67 35.78
C LYS A 690 12.40 -7.25 36.83
N GLU A 691 11.82 -6.40 37.65
CA GLU A 691 10.94 -6.84 38.75
C GLU A 691 9.58 -7.34 38.22
N ASN A 692 9.10 -6.77 37.10
CA ASN A 692 7.77 -7.07 36.57
C ASN A 692 7.78 -7.95 35.31
N GLY A 693 8.91 -8.07 34.61
CA GLY A 693 9.03 -8.90 33.40
C GLY A 693 9.75 -10.23 33.66
N ILE A 694 9.48 -11.24 32.82
CA ILE A 694 10.19 -12.53 32.85
C ILE A 694 11.58 -12.41 32.17
N LEU A 695 12.38 -11.43 32.58
CA LEU A 695 13.73 -11.19 32.02
C LEU A 695 14.77 -12.23 32.49
N HIS A 696 14.47 -12.96 33.57
CA HIS A 696 15.37 -14.01 34.09
C HIS A 696 15.38 -15.31 33.27
N LYS A 697 14.52 -15.45 32.25
CA LYS A 697 14.43 -16.64 31.38
C LYS A 697 14.90 -16.41 29.93
N ARG A 698 15.40 -15.22 29.59
CA ARG A 698 15.79 -14.83 28.23
C ARG A 698 17.29 -14.99 27.97
#